data_AF-A0KWG5-F1
#
_entry.id   AF-A0KWG5-F1
#
_cell.length_a   1.000
_cell.length_b   1.000
_cell.length_c   1.000
_cell.angle_alpha   90.00
_cell.angle_beta   90.00
_cell.angle_gamma   90.00
#
_symmetry.space_group_name_H-M   'P 1'
#
loop_
_entity.id
_entity.type
_entity.pdbx_description
1 polymer ?
#
loop_
_entity_poly.entity_id
_entity_poly.type
_entity_poly.pdbx_seq_one_letter_code
_entity_poly.pdbx_strand_id
1 'polypeptide(L)'
;MSYKGPENPKLKLTEILDPKLLVDLSADVLFSLGCTNTKKMDGPGDGGRDLYAEDQSGQKLLVQCKFHNSSELVCGSRELSELPMALMKFNYKKGIFITNAKISPQAKREYLDNYQNFNLNFIDGDILCSIILDNPLLRSIWFDGKSFISKLLTVNLPILIREHENDLPYIINDHAEEKDVAELLINLKTSLNHFKFSIKKTLLDTRTFEPYKAPLPLTCEEGATSLFSFSSITVEGLNTLVEINDLTHKLSIILSEWLQQRLSSFTIRFGKPHIINRPNTQDGSKLELNIQPISFVKTKLFFGTELDFIEANNSVNWSSINDARVTEAEHIRIFNKEFNVCIDHSIISRIEWNEQLRKLAIIEQKKLHWEQSIFCLIDEFDVWPYKNIPEPDEQAPWISDNQMICGWLHHSLLGYLSMPRQRNNESLNHVLKIPSESEWLEKRSLILYETSNIDGINIITPHIARHMVSIIGSDPFEFPEQVKFICGEITSYPETIPSPILPCSRLFLLEFIVKAENVSEAEIKIIQDNIFSIDQVDDIKIERNKSLFIFKVIPNIDELECKTTSNILDEIFLIVKLIMNILNSHIKNKFDVITDKYWLENYNVSLGIDWHQSTKQYFGLLNNITEPVTFDELKKIISP
;
A
#
# COMPACT_ATOMS: atom_id res chain seq x y z
N MET A 1 17.13 24.95 -21.65
CA MET A 1 18.56 25.30 -21.80
C MET A 1 19.36 24.03 -21.54
N SER A 2 19.98 23.44 -22.56
CA SER A 2 20.83 22.25 -22.40
C SER A 2 22.15 22.65 -21.74
N TYR A 3 22.41 22.14 -20.54
CA TYR A 3 23.67 22.38 -19.84
C TYR A 3 24.81 21.78 -20.68
N LYS A 4 25.83 22.56 -21.05
CA LYS A 4 27.06 22.01 -21.64
C LYS A 4 27.77 21.23 -20.54
N GLY A 5 27.88 19.91 -20.70
CA GLY A 5 28.72 19.06 -19.85
C GLY A 5 30.19 19.51 -19.87
N PRO A 6 31.06 18.92 -19.02
CA PRO A 6 32.46 19.30 -18.99
C PRO A 6 33.14 18.99 -20.34
N GLU A 7 34.09 19.82 -20.76
CA GLU A 7 34.92 19.49 -21.93
C GLU A 7 35.62 18.14 -21.72
N ASN A 8 35.57 17.27 -22.74
CA ASN A 8 36.07 15.89 -22.72
C ASN A 8 35.58 15.07 -21.51
N PRO A 9 34.25 14.83 -21.39
CA PRO A 9 33.66 14.22 -20.20
C PRO A 9 34.23 12.84 -19.89
N LYS A 10 34.47 12.03 -20.93
CA LYS A 10 35.04 10.68 -20.79
C LYS A 10 36.43 10.68 -20.15
N LEU A 11 37.30 11.58 -20.57
CA LEU A 11 38.65 11.69 -20.01
C LEU A 11 38.58 12.06 -18.52
N LYS A 12 37.77 13.05 -18.18
CA LYS A 12 37.56 13.48 -16.78
C LYS A 12 36.91 12.42 -15.90
N LEU A 13 36.03 11.59 -16.47
CA LEU A 13 35.47 10.45 -15.76
C LEU A 13 36.57 9.40 -15.49
N THR A 14 37.39 9.06 -16.49
CA THR A 14 38.50 8.12 -16.31
C THR A 14 39.53 8.59 -15.28
N GLU A 15 39.79 9.89 -15.15
CA GLU A 15 40.72 10.44 -14.16
C GLU A 15 40.32 10.19 -12.71
N ILE A 16 39.01 10.06 -12.43
CA ILE A 16 38.49 9.84 -11.07
C ILE A 16 38.20 8.37 -10.76
N LEU A 17 38.07 7.53 -11.78
CA LEU A 17 37.69 6.13 -11.61
C LEU A 17 38.92 5.27 -11.30
N ASP A 18 38.67 4.24 -10.51
CA ASP A 18 39.53 3.08 -10.33
C ASP A 18 38.66 1.81 -10.49
N PRO A 19 39.24 0.59 -10.44
CA PRO A 19 38.45 -0.63 -10.57
C PRO A 19 37.27 -0.72 -9.59
N LYS A 20 37.44 -0.26 -8.35
CA LYS A 20 36.40 -0.31 -7.32
C LYS A 20 35.32 0.74 -7.58
N LEU A 21 35.72 1.98 -7.88
CA LEU A 21 34.80 3.07 -8.17
C LEU A 21 33.98 2.82 -9.44
N LEU A 22 34.52 2.12 -10.44
CA LEU A 22 33.75 1.72 -11.61
C LEU A 22 32.62 0.74 -11.24
N VAL A 23 32.87 -0.19 -10.32
CA VAL A 23 31.85 -1.11 -9.80
C VAL A 23 30.81 -0.35 -8.97
N ASP A 24 31.23 0.60 -8.14
CA ASP A 24 30.33 1.45 -7.34
C ASP A 24 29.42 2.31 -8.23
N LEU A 25 29.99 2.99 -9.21
CA LEU A 25 29.26 3.75 -10.22
C LEU A 25 28.29 2.86 -11.02
N SER A 26 28.74 1.65 -11.38
CA SER A 26 27.89 0.70 -12.10
C SER A 26 26.69 0.27 -11.27
N ALA A 27 26.86 0.07 -9.96
CA ALA A 27 25.76 -0.24 -9.05
C ALA A 27 24.74 0.91 -8.97
N ASP A 28 25.22 2.16 -8.91
CA ASP A 28 24.33 3.33 -8.95
C ASP A 28 23.61 3.48 -10.30
N VAL A 29 24.28 3.17 -11.42
CA VAL A 29 23.65 3.13 -12.75
C VAL A 29 22.51 2.11 -12.77
N LEU A 30 22.74 0.89 -12.28
CA LEU A 30 21.71 -0.14 -12.18
C LEU A 30 20.53 0.32 -11.32
N PHE A 31 20.81 0.94 -10.17
CA PHE A 31 19.80 1.52 -9.31
C PHE A 31 18.97 2.58 -10.05
N SER A 32 19.62 3.47 -10.79
CA SER A 32 18.96 4.53 -11.56
C SER A 32 18.09 4.00 -12.71
N LEU A 33 18.38 2.80 -13.21
CA LEU A 33 17.60 2.07 -14.20
C LEU A 33 16.43 1.29 -13.56
N GLY A 34 16.25 1.37 -12.25
CA GLY A 34 15.21 0.66 -11.50
C GLY A 34 15.51 -0.81 -11.26
N CYS A 35 16.79 -1.23 -11.34
CA CYS A 35 17.17 -2.58 -10.92
C CYS A 35 17.11 -2.70 -9.39
N THR A 36 16.72 -3.87 -8.91
CA THR A 36 16.61 -4.21 -7.49
C THR A 36 17.61 -5.32 -7.12
N ASN A 37 17.69 -5.67 -5.83
CA ASN A 37 18.53 -6.77 -5.32
C ASN A 37 19.98 -6.75 -5.81
N THR A 38 20.54 -5.55 -6.02
CA THR A 38 21.89 -5.40 -6.56
C THR A 38 22.91 -5.81 -5.49
N LYS A 39 23.85 -6.68 -5.86
CA LYS A 39 24.89 -7.22 -4.96
C LYS A 39 26.25 -7.18 -5.64
N LYS A 40 27.26 -6.74 -4.89
CA LYS A 40 28.67 -6.88 -5.29
C LYS A 40 29.08 -8.34 -5.10
N MET A 41 29.67 -8.90 -6.13
CA MET A 41 30.12 -10.29 -6.16
C MET A 41 31.64 -10.26 -5.99
N ASP A 42 32.10 -10.18 -4.74
CA ASP A 42 33.53 -10.20 -4.39
C ASP A 42 33.91 -11.55 -3.74
N GLY A 43 34.93 -12.24 -4.28
CA GLY A 43 35.53 -13.43 -3.66
C GLY A 43 36.15 -14.48 -4.60
N PRO A 44 36.92 -15.44 -4.05
CA PRO A 44 37.43 -16.57 -4.84
C PRO A 44 36.28 -17.41 -5.40
N GLY A 45 36.08 -17.35 -6.73
CA GLY A 45 35.01 -18.08 -7.42
C GLY A 45 34.09 -17.20 -8.29
N ASP A 46 34.26 -15.88 -8.26
CA ASP A 46 33.40 -14.90 -8.97
C ASP A 46 33.20 -15.22 -10.45
N GLY A 47 34.22 -15.76 -11.11
CA GLY A 47 34.08 -16.32 -12.45
C GLY A 47 33.75 -15.29 -13.53
N GLY A 48 34.20 -14.05 -13.36
CA GLY A 48 34.04 -12.97 -14.35
C GLY A 48 32.70 -12.22 -14.26
N ARG A 49 32.20 -11.98 -13.04
CA ARG A 49 31.07 -11.09 -12.74
C ARG A 49 31.48 -10.18 -11.57
N ASP A 50 31.08 -8.92 -11.61
CA ASP A 50 31.33 -7.98 -10.52
C ASP A 50 30.04 -7.62 -9.78
N LEU A 51 28.89 -7.59 -10.48
CA LEU A 51 27.58 -7.36 -9.86
C LEU A 51 26.55 -8.40 -10.30
N TYR A 52 25.61 -8.65 -9.40
CA TYR A 52 24.32 -9.27 -9.66
C TYR A 52 23.23 -8.20 -9.49
N ALA A 53 22.16 -8.27 -10.28
CA ALA A 53 20.94 -7.49 -10.04
C ALA A 53 19.70 -8.20 -10.60
N GLU A 54 18.52 -7.68 -10.27
CA GLU A 54 17.25 -8.03 -10.89
C GLU A 54 16.69 -6.80 -11.61
N ASP A 55 16.24 -6.97 -12.86
CA ASP A 55 15.61 -5.87 -13.58
C ASP A 55 14.16 -5.62 -13.12
N GLN A 56 13.51 -4.62 -13.71
CA GLN A 56 12.13 -4.24 -13.39
C GLN A 56 11.10 -5.37 -13.63
N SER A 57 11.43 -6.37 -14.44
CA SER A 57 10.61 -7.55 -14.70
C SER A 57 10.95 -8.75 -13.79
N GLY A 58 11.84 -8.56 -12.82
CA GLY A 58 12.34 -9.61 -11.93
C GLY A 58 13.32 -10.58 -12.60
N GLN A 59 13.80 -10.28 -13.81
CA GLN A 59 14.79 -11.13 -14.47
C GLN A 59 16.18 -10.88 -13.90
N LYS A 60 16.84 -11.97 -13.52
CA LYS A 60 18.20 -11.94 -12.99
C LYS A 60 19.21 -11.59 -14.08
N LEU A 61 20.11 -10.65 -13.78
CA LEU A 61 21.16 -10.19 -14.68
C LEU A 61 22.52 -10.17 -13.99
N LEU A 62 23.58 -10.41 -14.78
CA LEU A 62 24.97 -10.26 -14.33
C LEU A 62 25.61 -9.03 -14.97
N VAL A 63 26.47 -8.35 -14.22
CA VAL A 63 27.25 -7.23 -14.74
C VAL A 63 28.73 -7.52 -14.58
N GLN A 64 29.48 -7.28 -15.65
CA GLN A 64 30.94 -7.30 -15.68
C GLN A 64 31.47 -5.90 -15.94
N CYS A 65 32.36 -5.44 -15.07
CA CYS A 65 32.98 -4.13 -15.09
C CYS A 65 34.46 -4.27 -15.48
N LYS A 66 34.91 -3.53 -16.49
CA LYS A 66 36.31 -3.53 -16.91
C LYS A 66 36.90 -2.13 -16.90
N PHE A 67 37.76 -1.86 -15.92
CA PHE A 67 38.46 -0.58 -15.81
C PHE A 67 39.73 -0.55 -16.67
N HIS A 68 39.97 0.60 -17.30
CA HIS A 68 41.17 0.92 -18.07
C HIS A 68 41.79 2.24 -17.61
N ASN A 69 43.12 2.30 -17.54
CA ASN A 69 43.85 3.51 -17.14
C ASN A 69 43.75 4.66 -18.17
N SER A 70 43.22 4.42 -19.36
CA SER A 70 43.04 5.43 -20.40
C SER A 70 41.71 5.22 -21.14
N SER A 71 40.99 6.32 -21.35
CA SER A 71 39.71 6.37 -22.06
C SER A 71 39.83 6.09 -23.57
N GLU A 72 41.05 6.17 -24.13
CA GLU A 72 41.34 5.90 -25.54
C GLU A 72 41.67 4.43 -25.82
N LEU A 73 41.82 3.60 -24.78
CA LEU A 73 41.95 2.16 -24.96
C LEU A 73 40.66 1.58 -25.53
N VAL A 74 40.80 0.45 -26.24
CA VAL A 74 39.68 -0.23 -26.90
C VAL A 74 39.58 -1.64 -26.36
N CYS A 75 38.44 -1.98 -25.74
CA CYS A 75 38.12 -3.33 -25.31
C CYS A 75 37.96 -4.23 -26.53
N GLY A 76 38.75 -5.30 -26.57
CA GLY A 76 38.74 -6.31 -27.64
C GLY A 76 37.92 -7.55 -27.27
N SER A 77 37.76 -8.48 -28.23
CA SER A 77 36.93 -9.67 -28.03
C SER A 77 37.33 -10.50 -26.81
N ARG A 78 38.64 -10.62 -26.52
CA ARG A 78 39.15 -11.35 -25.36
C ARG A 78 38.60 -10.85 -24.02
N GLU A 79 38.38 -9.55 -23.88
CA GLU A 79 37.87 -8.99 -22.62
C GLU A 79 36.36 -9.11 -22.54
N LEU A 80 35.68 -8.91 -23.67
CA LEU A 80 34.23 -9.08 -23.76
C LEU A 80 33.81 -10.54 -23.54
N SER A 81 34.69 -11.52 -23.77
CA SER A 81 34.40 -12.95 -23.55
C SER A 81 34.06 -13.28 -22.10
N GLU A 82 34.54 -12.48 -21.14
CA GLU A 82 34.33 -12.70 -19.70
C GLU A 82 32.83 -12.78 -19.35
N LEU A 83 32.01 -11.88 -19.92
CA LEU A 83 30.57 -11.81 -19.59
C LEU A 83 29.76 -13.02 -20.10
N PRO A 84 29.79 -13.41 -21.40
CA PRO A 84 29.08 -14.60 -21.87
C PRO A 84 29.54 -15.89 -21.17
N MET A 85 30.84 -15.97 -20.82
CA MET A 85 31.35 -17.10 -20.04
C MET A 85 30.73 -17.17 -18.64
N ALA A 86 30.60 -16.03 -17.96
CA ALA A 86 29.91 -15.95 -16.66
C ALA A 86 28.43 -16.33 -16.79
N LEU A 87 27.73 -15.84 -17.81
CA LEU A 87 26.32 -16.18 -18.06
C LEU A 87 26.12 -17.68 -18.26
N MET A 88 26.98 -18.34 -19.07
CA MET A 88 26.94 -19.79 -19.25
C MET A 88 27.22 -20.53 -17.94
N LYS A 89 28.27 -20.15 -17.22
CA LYS A 89 28.69 -20.81 -15.96
C LYS A 89 27.59 -20.78 -14.90
N PHE A 90 26.86 -19.68 -14.80
CA PHE A 90 25.85 -19.47 -13.77
C PHE A 90 24.41 -19.70 -14.27
N ASN A 91 24.22 -20.08 -15.54
CA ASN A 91 22.94 -20.31 -16.19
C ASN A 91 22.01 -19.08 -16.22
N TYR A 92 22.56 -17.93 -16.60
CA TYR A 92 21.83 -16.66 -16.78
C TYR A 92 21.60 -16.37 -18.25
N LYS A 93 20.58 -15.56 -18.56
CA LYS A 93 20.24 -15.18 -19.94
C LYS A 93 20.53 -13.71 -20.26
N LYS A 94 20.69 -12.86 -19.25
CA LYS A 94 20.85 -11.41 -19.42
C LYS A 94 22.13 -10.92 -18.76
N GLY A 95 22.90 -10.09 -19.47
CA GLY A 95 24.15 -9.56 -18.96
C GLY A 95 24.48 -8.16 -19.47
N ILE A 96 25.21 -7.39 -18.67
CA ILE A 96 25.67 -6.03 -19.02
C ILE A 96 27.20 -5.97 -18.86
N PHE A 97 27.89 -5.48 -19.88
CA PHE A 97 29.33 -5.19 -19.80
C PHE A 97 29.53 -3.68 -19.71
N ILE A 98 30.22 -3.21 -18.67
CA ILE A 98 30.45 -1.79 -18.41
C ILE A 98 31.95 -1.49 -18.38
N THR A 99 32.37 -0.46 -19.10
CA THR A 99 33.77 -0.02 -19.11
C THR A 99 33.88 1.50 -19.25
N ASN A 100 34.97 2.08 -18.76
CA ASN A 100 35.33 3.49 -19.02
C ASN A 100 36.05 3.70 -20.36
N ALA A 101 36.43 2.62 -21.07
CA ALA A 101 37.12 2.64 -22.36
C ALA A 101 36.15 2.63 -23.56
N LYS A 102 36.66 2.59 -24.81
CA LYS A 102 35.83 2.30 -26.00
C LYS A 102 35.63 0.79 -26.15
N ILE A 103 34.53 0.35 -26.73
CA ILE A 103 34.35 -1.05 -27.13
C ILE A 103 34.50 -1.17 -28.65
N SER A 104 35.29 -2.15 -29.11
CA SER A 104 35.44 -2.41 -30.54
C SER A 104 34.09 -2.79 -31.18
N PRO A 105 33.64 -2.13 -32.27
CA PRO A 105 32.41 -2.51 -32.97
C PRO A 105 32.42 -3.96 -33.47
N GLN A 106 33.60 -4.46 -33.86
CA GLN A 106 33.75 -5.84 -34.31
C GLN A 106 33.56 -6.83 -33.16
N ALA A 107 34.15 -6.53 -31.98
CA ALA A 107 34.00 -7.36 -30.79
C ALA A 107 32.55 -7.37 -30.30
N LYS A 108 31.87 -6.22 -30.31
CA LYS A 108 30.44 -6.13 -29.95
C LYS A 108 29.57 -6.97 -30.89
N ARG A 109 29.79 -6.90 -32.20
CA ARG A 109 29.06 -7.71 -33.19
C ARG A 109 29.29 -9.21 -33.00
N GLU A 110 30.55 -9.61 -32.82
CA GLU A 110 30.91 -11.01 -32.59
C GLU A 110 30.09 -11.65 -31.46
N TYR A 111 29.96 -10.98 -30.31
CA TYR A 111 29.21 -11.53 -29.18
C TYR A 111 27.69 -11.49 -29.35
N LEU A 112 27.16 -10.45 -30.01
CA LEU A 112 25.73 -10.40 -30.32
C LEU A 112 25.34 -11.48 -31.35
N ASP A 113 26.20 -11.75 -32.33
CA ASP A 113 25.95 -12.73 -33.39
C ASP A 113 26.17 -14.17 -32.92
N ASN A 114 27.21 -14.43 -32.12
CA ASN A 114 27.58 -15.78 -31.68
C ASN A 114 26.78 -16.27 -30.46
N TYR A 115 26.20 -15.35 -29.66
CA TYR A 115 25.48 -15.67 -28.44
C TYR A 115 24.03 -15.16 -28.48
N GLN A 116 23.30 -15.47 -29.55
CA GLN A 116 21.90 -15.02 -29.77
C GLN A 116 20.93 -15.46 -28.66
N ASN A 117 21.27 -16.51 -27.92
CA ASN A 117 20.49 -17.00 -26.79
C ASN A 117 20.67 -16.15 -25.51
N PHE A 118 21.53 -15.12 -25.55
CA PHE A 118 21.76 -14.18 -24.46
C PHE A 118 21.32 -12.76 -24.85
N ASN A 119 20.73 -12.07 -23.89
CA ASN A 119 20.45 -10.64 -23.97
C ASN A 119 21.65 -9.87 -23.39
N LEU A 120 22.57 -9.45 -24.27
CA LEU A 120 23.80 -8.76 -23.91
C LEU A 120 23.67 -7.26 -24.16
N ASN A 121 23.98 -6.45 -23.14
CA ASN A 121 24.09 -5.00 -23.27
C ASN A 121 25.53 -4.53 -23.01
N PHE A 122 25.96 -3.47 -23.69
CA PHE A 122 27.33 -2.97 -23.63
C PHE A 122 27.32 -1.45 -23.41
N ILE A 123 27.92 -1.02 -22.30
CA ILE A 123 28.05 0.37 -21.90
C ILE A 123 29.54 0.72 -21.94
N ASP A 124 29.95 1.44 -22.99
CA ASP A 124 31.30 2.00 -23.08
C ASP A 124 31.38 3.35 -22.36
N GLY A 125 32.59 3.94 -22.28
CA GLY A 125 32.79 5.16 -21.51
C GLY A 125 32.03 6.38 -22.03
N ASP A 126 31.69 6.43 -23.33
CA ASP A 126 30.91 7.51 -23.91
C ASP A 126 29.43 7.38 -23.51
N ILE A 127 28.88 6.16 -23.56
CA ILE A 127 27.53 5.86 -23.08
C ILE A 127 27.45 6.08 -21.56
N LEU A 128 28.45 5.63 -20.80
CA LEU A 128 28.49 5.77 -19.33
C LEU A 128 28.44 7.25 -18.91
N CYS A 129 29.22 8.12 -19.56
CA CYS A 129 29.17 9.56 -19.31
C CYS A 129 27.79 10.15 -19.60
N SER A 130 27.18 9.75 -20.71
CA SER A 130 25.85 10.23 -21.11
C SER A 130 24.81 9.84 -20.07
N ILE A 131 24.82 8.58 -19.62
CA ILE A 131 23.94 8.09 -18.55
C ILE A 131 24.06 8.95 -17.28
N ILE A 132 25.29 9.27 -16.84
CA ILE A 132 25.49 10.07 -15.62
C ILE A 132 24.95 11.49 -15.80
N LEU A 133 25.23 12.13 -16.94
CA LEU A 133 24.89 13.54 -17.16
C LEU A 133 23.40 13.75 -17.48
N ASP A 134 22.77 12.78 -18.12
CA ASP A 134 21.36 12.83 -18.52
C ASP A 134 20.42 12.40 -17.40
N ASN A 135 20.89 11.59 -16.43
CA ASN A 135 20.11 11.17 -15.28
C ASN A 135 20.26 12.16 -14.10
N PRO A 136 19.20 12.86 -13.65
CA PRO A 136 19.29 13.85 -12.58
C PRO A 136 19.83 13.29 -11.25
N LEU A 137 19.50 12.03 -10.92
CA LEU A 137 19.96 11.37 -9.70
C LEU A 137 21.46 11.09 -9.77
N LEU A 138 21.92 10.40 -10.82
CA LEU A 138 23.35 10.11 -10.99
C LEU A 138 24.19 11.38 -11.10
N ARG A 139 23.70 12.37 -11.85
CA ARG A 139 24.34 13.67 -11.97
C ARG A 139 24.52 14.32 -10.60
N SER A 140 23.50 14.25 -9.74
CA SER A 140 23.58 14.87 -8.43
C SER A 140 24.64 14.26 -7.51
N ILE A 141 24.95 12.98 -7.71
CA ILE A 141 25.90 12.22 -6.90
C ILE A 141 27.31 12.35 -7.45
N TRP A 142 27.46 12.10 -8.76
CA TRP A 142 28.73 11.91 -9.42
C TRP A 142 29.26 13.18 -10.10
N PHE A 143 28.51 14.29 -10.12
CA PHE A 143 28.89 15.52 -10.83
C PHE A 143 28.50 16.81 -10.08
N ASP A 144 29.45 17.68 -9.74
CA ASP A 144 29.19 18.96 -9.03
C ASP A 144 28.81 20.14 -9.95
N GLY A 145 28.71 19.90 -11.26
CA GLY A 145 28.53 20.97 -12.25
C GLY A 145 29.82 21.39 -12.96
N LYS A 146 31.00 20.97 -12.49
CA LYS A 146 32.31 21.28 -13.09
C LYS A 146 33.14 20.03 -13.38
N SER A 147 33.15 19.06 -12.47
CA SER A 147 33.95 17.84 -12.53
C SER A 147 33.17 16.64 -12.01
N PHE A 148 33.58 15.45 -12.45
CA PHE A 148 33.14 14.22 -11.78
C PHE A 148 33.80 14.13 -10.40
N ILE A 149 33.11 13.53 -9.43
CA ILE A 149 33.61 13.43 -8.05
C ILE A 149 33.35 12.04 -7.51
N SER A 150 34.29 11.52 -6.72
CA SER A 150 34.05 10.42 -5.78
C SER A 150 33.62 11.03 -4.45
N LYS A 151 32.30 11.06 -4.17
CA LYS A 151 31.76 11.52 -2.89
C LYS A 151 31.15 10.35 -2.15
N LEU A 152 31.49 10.23 -0.86
CA LEU A 152 30.67 9.48 0.07
C LEU A 152 29.30 10.13 0.15
N LEU A 153 28.27 9.32 -0.02
CA LEU A 153 26.90 9.75 0.01
C LEU A 153 26.46 10.06 1.44
N THR A 154 25.64 11.10 1.57
CA THR A 154 24.89 11.41 2.79
C THR A 154 23.41 11.20 2.50
N VAL A 155 22.81 10.25 3.20
CA VAL A 155 21.39 9.89 3.05
C VAL A 155 20.68 10.23 4.36
N ASN A 156 19.50 10.82 4.24
CA ASN A 156 18.62 10.99 5.36
C ASN A 156 17.47 9.98 5.26
N LEU A 157 17.24 9.27 6.38
CA LEU A 157 16.22 8.24 6.54
C LEU A 157 15.17 8.76 7.53
N PRO A 158 14.01 9.21 7.04
CA PRO A 158 12.86 9.52 7.88
C PRO A 158 12.36 8.27 8.59
N ILE A 159 12.06 8.37 9.87
CA ILE A 159 11.60 7.25 10.70
C ILE A 159 10.35 7.66 11.47
N LEU A 160 9.32 6.85 11.30
CA LEU A 160 8.11 6.86 12.11
C LEU A 160 8.17 5.66 13.04
N ILE A 161 8.00 5.88 14.34
CA ILE A 161 7.90 4.80 15.34
C ILE A 161 6.52 4.90 15.96
N ARG A 162 5.79 3.78 15.95
CA ARG A 162 4.44 3.68 16.51
C ARG A 162 4.43 2.66 17.63
N GLU A 163 4.12 3.09 18.84
CA GLU A 163 3.78 2.20 19.95
C GLU A 163 2.42 1.55 19.71
N HIS A 164 2.30 0.24 19.95
CA HIS A 164 1.04 -0.46 19.68
C HIS A 164 0.00 -0.31 20.78
N GLU A 165 0.42 -0.26 22.05
CA GLU A 165 -0.49 -0.29 23.21
C GLU A 165 -1.55 0.82 23.17
N ASN A 166 -1.13 2.03 22.80
CA ASN A 166 -1.99 3.22 22.76
C ASN A 166 -2.04 3.88 21.37
N ASP A 167 -1.50 3.23 20.33
CA ASP A 167 -1.32 3.80 18.98
C ASP A 167 -0.55 5.14 18.99
N LEU A 168 0.38 5.35 19.94
CA LEU A 168 1.06 6.62 20.14
C LEU A 168 2.38 6.73 19.35
N PRO A 169 2.72 7.94 18.87
CA PRO A 169 3.96 8.16 18.15
C PRO A 169 5.14 8.18 19.12
N TYR A 170 6.30 7.70 18.67
CA TYR A 170 7.54 7.79 19.44
C TYR A 170 8.62 8.56 18.67
N ILE A 171 8.94 9.77 19.12
CA ILE A 171 10.00 10.60 18.56
C ILE A 171 11.23 10.45 19.44
N ILE A 172 12.31 9.88 18.89
CA ILE A 172 13.53 9.52 19.65
C ILE A 172 14.05 10.71 20.47
N ASN A 173 14.14 11.89 19.85
CA ASN A 173 14.72 13.06 20.51
C ASN A 173 13.77 13.76 21.51
N ASP A 174 12.46 13.51 21.45
CA ASP A 174 11.49 14.16 22.33
C ASP A 174 11.08 13.25 23.49
N HIS A 175 11.08 11.93 23.26
CA HIS A 175 10.55 10.94 24.21
C HIS A 175 11.64 10.12 24.92
N ALA A 176 12.87 10.09 24.40
CA ALA A 176 14.00 9.46 25.09
C ALA A 176 14.85 10.50 25.82
N GLU A 177 15.47 10.08 26.93
CA GLU A 177 16.43 10.94 27.63
C GLU A 177 17.69 11.18 26.77
N GLU A 178 18.33 12.34 26.90
CA GLU A 178 19.53 12.68 26.11
C GLU A 178 20.65 11.63 26.24
N LYS A 179 20.81 11.05 27.44
CA LYS A 179 21.80 9.99 27.71
C LYS A 179 21.52 8.72 26.89
N ASP A 180 20.25 8.41 26.66
CA ASP A 180 19.80 7.23 25.94
C ASP A 180 20.00 7.39 24.43
N VAL A 181 19.76 8.60 23.92
CA VAL A 181 20.05 8.95 22.52
C VAL A 181 21.55 8.91 22.26
N ALA A 182 22.37 9.37 23.23
CA ALA A 182 23.81 9.26 23.14
C ALA A 182 24.28 7.80 23.12
N GLU A 183 23.69 6.93 23.94
CA GLU A 183 23.94 5.49 23.92
C GLU A 183 23.59 4.86 22.56
N LEU A 184 22.43 5.19 21.99
CA LEU A 184 22.02 4.73 20.66
C LEU A 184 23.06 5.14 19.59
N LEU A 185 23.52 6.38 19.61
CA LEU A 185 24.54 6.86 18.68
C LEU A 185 25.88 6.14 18.85
N ILE A 186 26.26 5.76 20.07
CA ILE A 186 27.47 4.97 20.33
C ILE A 186 27.30 3.54 19.79
N ASN A 187 26.14 2.92 20.01
CA ASN A 187 25.85 1.57 19.50
C ASN A 187 25.87 1.57 17.95
N LEU A 188 25.22 2.53 17.31
CA LEU A 188 25.25 2.71 15.86
C LEU A 188 26.69 2.84 15.34
N LYS A 189 27.52 3.70 15.95
CA LYS A 189 28.93 3.86 15.55
C LYS A 189 29.78 2.61 15.79
N THR A 190 29.46 1.81 16.79
CA THR A 190 30.21 0.58 17.10
C THR A 190 29.86 -0.53 16.13
N SER A 191 28.57 -0.71 15.85
CA SER A 191 28.03 -1.74 14.96
C SER A 191 28.25 -1.42 13.48
N LEU A 192 28.29 -0.12 13.13
CA LEU A 192 28.38 0.39 11.76
C LEU A 192 29.53 1.42 11.65
N ASN A 193 30.74 0.99 11.98
CA ASN A 193 31.95 1.82 12.17
C ASN A 193 32.40 2.69 10.98
N HIS A 194 31.99 2.36 9.76
CA HIS A 194 32.33 3.14 8.55
C HIS A 194 31.41 4.35 8.33
N PHE A 195 30.32 4.45 9.08
CA PHE A 195 29.33 5.50 8.93
C PHE A 195 29.37 6.52 10.06
N LYS A 196 28.94 7.74 9.76
CA LYS A 196 28.62 8.76 10.77
C LYS A 196 27.11 8.91 10.85
N PHE A 197 26.60 8.93 12.07
CA PHE A 197 25.17 9.03 12.36
C PHE A 197 24.85 10.33 13.09
N SER A 198 23.72 10.92 12.75
CA SER A 198 23.05 11.92 13.58
C SER A 198 21.55 11.68 13.56
N ILE A 199 20.89 11.88 14.71
CA ILE A 199 19.45 11.71 14.87
C ILE A 199 18.85 13.05 15.26
N LYS A 200 17.79 13.46 14.55
CA LYS A 200 17.10 14.73 14.80
C LYS A 200 15.59 14.55 14.67
N LYS A 201 14.84 15.38 15.40
CA LYS A 201 13.44 15.64 15.10
C LYS A 201 13.33 16.39 13.78
N THR A 202 12.35 16.02 12.96
CA THR A 202 12.03 16.69 11.71
C THR A 202 10.52 16.89 11.60
N LEU A 203 10.12 17.97 10.92
CA LEU A 203 8.74 18.22 10.52
C LEU A 203 8.61 17.88 9.03
N LEU A 204 7.80 16.88 8.70
CA LEU A 204 7.61 16.40 7.31
C LEU A 204 6.13 16.26 6.97
N ASP A 205 5.83 16.20 5.68
CA ASP A 205 4.55 15.71 5.20
C ASP A 205 4.51 14.16 5.19
N THR A 206 3.30 13.60 5.10
CA THR A 206 3.10 12.15 5.16
C THR A 206 3.45 11.41 3.87
N ARG A 207 3.69 12.11 2.74
CA ARG A 207 3.98 11.49 1.42
C ARG A 207 5.23 10.62 1.45
N THR A 208 6.15 10.95 2.35
CA THR A 208 7.35 10.17 2.63
C THR A 208 7.05 8.79 3.22
N PHE A 209 5.88 8.58 3.84
CA PHE A 209 5.50 7.36 4.52
C PHE A 209 4.30 6.64 3.88
N GLU A 210 3.77 7.11 2.75
CA GLU A 210 2.56 6.50 2.17
C GLU A 210 2.76 5.04 1.72
N PRO A 211 1.72 4.18 1.80
CA PRO A 211 0.40 4.47 2.39
C PRO A 211 0.48 4.55 3.92
N TYR A 212 -0.04 5.64 4.49
CA TYR A 212 0.12 5.99 5.89
C TYR A 212 -1.23 6.26 6.57
N LYS A 213 -1.37 5.81 7.82
CA LYS A 213 -2.48 6.18 8.70
C LYS A 213 -2.04 6.95 9.94
N ALA A 214 -2.78 8.00 10.27
CA ALA A 214 -2.62 8.75 11.50
C ALA A 214 -3.05 7.92 12.73
N PRO A 215 -2.55 8.23 13.93
CA PRO A 215 -2.94 7.52 15.14
C PRO A 215 -4.42 7.69 15.47
N LEU A 216 -4.95 6.78 16.29
CA LEU A 216 -6.30 6.85 16.85
C LEU A 216 -6.23 6.73 18.38
N PRO A 217 -6.47 7.83 19.13
CA PRO A 217 -6.85 9.17 18.69
C PRO A 217 -5.69 9.95 18.01
N LEU A 218 -6.03 11.03 17.31
CA LEU A 218 -5.03 11.95 16.73
C LEU A 218 -4.17 12.60 17.83
N THR A 219 -2.92 12.93 17.51
CA THR A 219 -2.00 13.59 18.46
C THR A 219 -1.50 14.93 17.93
N CYS A 220 -0.95 15.76 18.83
CA CYS A 220 -0.29 17.02 18.46
C CYS A 220 0.91 16.80 17.52
N GLU A 221 1.55 15.63 17.59
CA GLU A 221 2.69 15.26 16.76
C GLU A 221 2.25 14.72 15.41
N GLU A 222 1.11 14.02 15.37
CA GLU A 222 0.59 13.36 14.19
C GLU A 222 -0.92 13.58 14.02
N GLY A 223 -1.27 14.34 12.97
CA GLY A 223 -2.63 14.53 12.50
C GLY A 223 -3.39 15.74 13.05
N ALA A 224 -2.91 16.38 14.13
CA ALA A 224 -3.48 17.65 14.59
C ALA A 224 -3.02 18.87 13.78
N THR A 225 -1.92 18.78 13.03
CA THR A 225 -1.38 19.89 12.23
C THR A 225 -1.01 19.46 10.81
N SER A 226 -0.72 20.42 9.93
CA SER A 226 -0.35 20.15 8.53
C SER A 226 1.03 19.50 8.36
N LEU A 227 1.88 19.53 9.39
CA LEU A 227 3.21 18.92 9.39
C LEU A 227 3.34 17.97 10.57
N PHE A 228 3.93 16.81 10.31
CA PHE A 228 4.04 15.76 11.29
C PHE A 228 5.43 15.74 11.88
N SER A 229 5.51 15.47 13.18
CA SER A 229 6.77 15.36 13.90
C SER A 229 7.29 13.93 13.86
N PHE A 230 8.45 13.73 13.23
CA PHE A 230 9.08 12.42 13.11
C PHE A 230 10.55 12.45 13.52
N SER A 231 11.13 11.27 13.70
CA SER A 231 12.58 11.11 13.83
C SER A 231 13.22 11.03 12.45
N SER A 232 14.48 11.44 12.33
CA SER A 232 15.25 11.34 11.10
C SER A 232 16.68 10.95 11.42
N ILE A 233 17.18 9.89 10.78
CA ILE A 233 18.57 9.46 10.89
C ILE A 233 19.31 9.91 9.64
N THR A 234 20.27 10.80 9.81
CA THR A 234 21.22 11.13 8.75
C THR A 234 22.44 10.22 8.86
N VAL A 235 22.77 9.56 7.75
CA VAL A 235 23.88 8.63 7.60
C VAL A 235 24.85 9.17 6.55
N GLU A 236 26.09 9.44 6.96
CA GLU A 236 27.18 9.82 6.06
C GLU A 236 28.14 8.64 5.88
N GLY A 237 28.57 8.39 4.65
CA GLY A 237 29.59 7.38 4.36
C GLY A 237 29.15 6.24 3.44
N LEU A 238 27.98 6.31 2.80
CA LEU A 238 27.56 5.29 1.83
C LEU A 238 28.42 5.37 0.56
N ASN A 239 28.84 4.22 0.04
CA ASN A 239 29.57 4.16 -1.22
C ASN A 239 28.63 4.17 -2.43
N THR A 240 27.47 3.52 -2.31
CA THR A 240 26.47 3.39 -3.38
C THR A 240 25.05 3.49 -2.84
N LEU A 241 24.09 3.81 -3.71
CA LEU A 241 22.66 3.84 -3.39
C LEU A 241 22.09 2.45 -3.08
N VAL A 242 22.73 1.41 -3.59
CA VAL A 242 22.31 0.02 -3.39
C VAL A 242 22.46 -0.43 -1.93
N GLU A 243 23.39 0.18 -1.18
CA GLU A 243 23.62 -0.12 0.24
C GLU A 243 22.46 0.33 1.15
N ILE A 244 21.53 1.17 0.67
CA ILE A 244 20.46 1.77 1.48
C ILE A 244 19.50 0.73 2.06
N ASN A 245 19.13 -0.30 1.29
CA ASN A 245 18.19 -1.33 1.77
C ASN A 245 18.82 -2.19 2.87
N ASP A 246 20.08 -2.61 2.68
CA ASP A 246 20.84 -3.37 3.69
C ASP A 246 21.08 -2.53 4.95
N LEU A 247 21.42 -1.25 4.79
CA LEU A 247 21.54 -0.29 5.89
C LEU A 247 20.22 -0.16 6.65
N THR A 248 19.09 -0.03 5.95
CA THR A 248 17.76 0.09 6.57
C THR A 248 17.43 -1.14 7.42
N HIS A 249 17.73 -2.34 6.92
CA HIS A 249 17.55 -3.58 7.68
C HIS A 249 18.48 -3.67 8.91
N LYS A 250 19.75 -3.26 8.78
CA LYS A 250 20.67 -3.22 9.93
C LYS A 250 20.24 -2.20 10.98
N LEU A 251 19.76 -1.03 10.54
CA LEU A 251 19.21 0.00 11.41
C LEU A 251 17.95 -0.48 12.12
N SER A 252 17.06 -1.22 11.45
CA SER A 252 15.84 -1.74 12.08
C SER A 252 16.15 -2.69 13.24
N ILE A 253 17.17 -3.55 13.10
CA ILE A 253 17.63 -4.44 14.17
C ILE A 253 18.15 -3.62 15.36
N ILE A 254 19.11 -2.71 15.13
CA ILE A 254 19.74 -1.91 16.20
C ILE A 254 18.68 -1.04 16.92
N LEU A 255 17.81 -0.37 16.15
CA LEU A 255 16.73 0.43 16.71
C LEU A 255 15.73 -0.43 17.46
N SER A 256 15.39 -1.62 16.97
CA SER A 256 14.49 -2.54 17.67
C SER A 256 15.05 -2.98 19.01
N GLU A 257 16.32 -3.36 19.08
CA GLU A 257 16.97 -3.76 20.33
C GLU A 257 16.98 -2.62 21.35
N TRP A 258 17.24 -1.39 20.90
CA TRP A 258 17.22 -0.21 21.74
C TRP A 258 15.81 0.18 22.19
N LEU A 259 14.81 0.14 21.29
CA LEU A 259 13.42 0.47 21.59
C LEU A 259 12.75 -0.56 22.51
N GLN A 260 13.11 -1.84 22.42
CA GLN A 260 12.51 -2.91 23.24
C GLN A 260 12.80 -2.73 24.75
N GLN A 261 13.81 -1.96 25.12
CA GLN A 261 14.07 -1.59 26.51
C GLN A 261 13.09 -0.54 27.05
N ARG A 262 12.32 0.10 26.16
CA ARG A 262 11.49 1.29 26.43
C ARG A 262 10.01 1.08 26.09
N LEU A 263 9.74 0.30 25.05
CA LEU A 263 8.41 0.00 24.54
C LEU A 263 8.17 -1.51 24.57
N SER A 264 6.94 -1.91 24.91
CA SER A 264 6.51 -3.32 24.95
C SER A 264 6.41 -3.92 23.54
N SER A 265 5.74 -3.20 22.64
CA SER A 265 5.58 -3.54 21.22
C SER A 265 5.44 -2.27 20.38
N PHE A 266 5.99 -2.30 19.16
CA PHE A 266 6.05 -1.14 18.29
C PHE A 266 6.29 -1.50 16.82
N THR A 267 6.00 -0.56 15.92
CA THR A 267 6.38 -0.62 14.52
C THR A 267 7.39 0.49 14.21
N ILE A 268 8.48 0.16 13.51
CA ILE A 268 9.41 1.11 12.92
C ILE A 268 9.15 1.18 11.42
N ARG A 269 8.64 2.31 10.94
CA ARG A 269 8.46 2.57 9.50
C ARG A 269 9.54 3.52 9.01
N PHE A 270 10.37 3.03 8.09
CA PHE A 270 11.32 3.85 7.35
C PHE A 270 10.61 4.45 6.15
N GLY A 271 10.59 5.78 6.09
CA GLY A 271 10.04 6.52 4.96
C GLY A 271 11.01 6.57 3.78
N LYS A 272 10.57 7.22 2.70
CA LYS A 272 11.38 7.40 1.50
C LYS A 272 12.70 8.14 1.81
N PRO A 273 13.86 7.52 1.54
CA PRO A 273 15.14 8.15 1.76
C PRO A 273 15.37 9.30 0.79
N HIS A 274 16.17 10.28 1.21
CA HIS A 274 16.62 11.36 0.34
C HIS A 274 18.10 11.69 0.52
N ILE A 275 18.75 12.07 -0.58
CA ILE A 275 20.16 12.48 -0.59
C ILE A 275 20.28 13.94 -0.15
N ILE A 276 21.27 14.23 0.70
CA ILE A 276 21.67 15.59 1.08
C ILE A 276 22.91 15.97 0.27
N ASN A 277 22.73 16.80 -0.75
CA ASN A 277 23.81 17.11 -1.70
C ASN A 277 24.83 18.17 -1.18
N ARG A 278 24.54 18.83 -0.05
CA ARG A 278 25.43 19.80 0.63
C ARG A 278 25.24 19.74 2.16
N PRO A 279 26.24 19.30 2.94
CA PRO A 279 26.06 19.04 4.37
C PRO A 279 25.82 20.27 5.27
N ASN A 280 25.81 21.52 4.75
CA ASN A 280 25.78 22.74 5.57
C ASN A 280 24.77 23.82 5.15
N THR A 281 23.79 23.53 4.30
CA THR A 281 22.70 24.47 4.00
C THR A 281 21.38 23.88 4.49
N GLN A 282 20.68 24.60 5.38
CA GLN A 282 19.34 24.22 5.85
C GLN A 282 18.34 23.99 4.70
N ASP A 283 18.63 24.53 3.50
CA ASP A 283 17.92 24.34 2.23
C ASP A 283 18.73 23.54 1.19
N GLY A 284 19.40 22.47 1.60
CA GLY A 284 19.97 21.53 0.63
C GLY A 284 18.85 20.96 -0.26
N SER A 285 19.02 20.99 -1.59
CA SER A 285 18.09 20.33 -2.52
C SER A 285 17.99 18.84 -2.17
N LYS A 286 16.85 18.43 -1.61
CA LYS A 286 16.56 17.04 -1.28
C LYS A 286 16.21 16.29 -2.56
N LEU A 287 16.90 15.19 -2.81
CA LEU A 287 16.56 14.28 -3.91
C LEU A 287 15.97 13.03 -3.31
N GLU A 288 14.64 12.92 -3.39
CA GLU A 288 13.89 11.74 -2.99
C GLU A 288 14.29 10.56 -3.87
N LEU A 289 14.58 9.43 -3.23
CA LEU A 289 14.92 8.20 -3.91
C LEU A 289 13.66 7.38 -4.17
N ASN A 290 13.64 6.65 -5.28
CA ASN A 290 12.55 5.74 -5.62
C ASN A 290 12.66 4.42 -4.84
N ILE A 291 12.77 4.51 -3.51
CA ILE A 291 12.74 3.39 -2.57
C ILE A 291 11.44 3.52 -1.79
N GLN A 292 10.60 2.49 -1.86
CA GLN A 292 9.32 2.50 -1.14
C GLN A 292 9.53 2.40 0.37
N PRO A 293 8.66 3.02 1.17
CA PRO A 293 8.70 2.86 2.62
C PRO A 293 8.58 1.39 3.04
N ILE A 294 9.24 1.03 4.14
CA ILE A 294 9.20 -0.32 4.70
C ILE A 294 8.96 -0.25 6.20
N SER A 295 8.15 -1.19 6.72
CA SER A 295 7.80 -1.26 8.13
C SER A 295 8.30 -2.55 8.76
N PHE A 296 8.83 -2.43 9.97
CA PHE A 296 9.28 -3.54 10.79
C PHE A 296 8.45 -3.57 12.07
N VAL A 297 7.85 -4.71 12.36
CA VAL A 297 7.01 -4.92 13.55
C VAL A 297 7.83 -5.64 14.60
N LYS A 298 7.82 -5.12 15.83
CA LYS A 298 8.39 -5.76 17.00
C LYS A 298 7.28 -6.04 18.02
N THR A 299 7.08 -7.31 18.33
CA THR A 299 6.22 -7.78 19.41
C THR A 299 7.04 -8.62 20.38
N LYS A 300 6.39 -9.16 21.42
CA LYS A 300 6.97 -10.13 22.35
C LYS A 300 7.50 -11.39 21.65
N LEU A 301 6.83 -11.85 20.59
CA LEU A 301 7.10 -13.13 19.92
C LEU A 301 7.64 -12.98 18.49
N PHE A 302 7.71 -11.76 17.95
CA PHE A 302 8.06 -11.53 16.56
C PHE A 302 8.94 -10.29 16.36
N PHE A 303 9.88 -10.39 15.41
CA PHE A 303 10.56 -9.27 14.79
C PHE A 303 10.75 -9.58 13.30
N GLY A 304 10.27 -8.70 12.43
CA GLY A 304 10.33 -8.88 10.98
C GLY A 304 9.58 -7.77 10.26
N THR A 305 9.33 -7.94 8.96
CA THR A 305 8.56 -6.93 8.22
C THR A 305 7.08 -6.96 8.61
N GLU A 306 6.39 -5.83 8.43
CA GLU A 306 4.94 -5.76 8.68
C GLU A 306 4.15 -6.68 7.73
N LEU A 307 4.63 -6.87 6.50
CA LEU A 307 4.05 -7.80 5.54
C LEU A 307 4.15 -9.24 6.04
N ASP A 308 5.33 -9.68 6.47
CA ASP A 308 5.53 -11.03 7.05
C ASP A 308 4.62 -11.28 8.27
N PHE A 309 4.28 -10.22 9.00
CA PHE A 309 3.41 -10.30 10.18
C PHE A 309 1.94 -10.52 9.83
N ILE A 310 1.45 -9.89 8.75
CA ILE A 310 0.03 -9.94 8.34
C ILE A 310 -0.28 -11.01 7.29
N GLU A 311 0.71 -11.47 6.52
CA GLU A 311 0.52 -12.43 5.44
C GLU A 311 0.05 -13.81 5.93
N ALA A 312 -0.92 -14.37 5.20
CA ALA A 312 -1.46 -15.71 5.44
C ALA A 312 -0.71 -16.83 4.69
N ASN A 313 0.12 -16.46 3.69
CA ASN A 313 0.68 -17.39 2.70
C ASN A 313 1.72 -18.38 3.28
N ASN A 314 2.20 -18.13 4.50
CA ASN A 314 3.22 -18.96 5.14
C ASN A 314 2.64 -20.16 5.90
N SER A 315 1.31 -20.29 6.01
CA SER A 315 0.70 -21.43 6.70
C SER A 315 0.67 -22.69 5.83
N VAL A 316 0.93 -23.84 6.45
CA VAL A 316 0.96 -25.15 5.78
C VAL A 316 -0.45 -25.68 5.49
N ASN A 317 -1.42 -25.39 6.37
CA ASN A 317 -2.75 -25.99 6.33
C ASN A 317 -3.78 -25.11 5.61
N TRP A 318 -3.43 -23.86 5.33
CA TRP A 318 -4.34 -22.84 4.84
C TRP A 318 -3.84 -22.29 3.52
N SER A 319 -4.77 -22.08 2.58
CA SER A 319 -4.46 -21.55 1.26
C SER A 319 -5.25 -20.28 1.03
N SER A 320 -4.55 -19.21 0.66
CA SER A 320 -5.15 -17.98 0.14
C SER A 320 -5.49 -18.09 -1.35
N ILE A 321 -5.10 -19.17 -2.03
CA ILE A 321 -5.33 -19.37 -3.46
C ILE A 321 -6.82 -19.55 -3.72
N ASN A 322 -7.35 -18.72 -4.60
CA ASN A 322 -8.75 -18.74 -5.01
C ASN A 322 -8.87 -18.31 -6.48
N ASP A 323 -9.93 -18.77 -7.12
CA ASP A 323 -10.35 -18.28 -8.42
C ASP A 323 -11.51 -17.32 -8.18
N ALA A 324 -11.18 -16.04 -8.02
CA ALA A 324 -12.12 -14.94 -7.84
C ALA A 324 -11.83 -13.81 -8.84
N ARG A 325 -12.89 -13.15 -9.30
CA ARG A 325 -12.83 -11.93 -10.11
C ARG A 325 -12.72 -10.70 -9.21
N VAL A 326 -12.36 -9.55 -9.79
CA VAL A 326 -12.36 -8.27 -9.07
C VAL A 326 -13.74 -7.96 -8.47
N THR A 327 -14.83 -8.30 -9.17
CA THR A 327 -16.21 -8.14 -8.68
C THR A 327 -16.57 -9.08 -7.53
N GLU A 328 -15.75 -10.10 -7.27
CA GLU A 328 -15.96 -11.14 -6.26
C GLU A 328 -14.97 -10.97 -5.09
N ALA A 329 -14.22 -9.86 -5.03
CA ALA A 329 -13.14 -9.66 -4.07
C ALA A 329 -13.59 -9.75 -2.60
N GLU A 330 -14.80 -9.28 -2.29
CA GLU A 330 -15.42 -9.35 -0.95
C GLU A 330 -15.68 -10.78 -0.45
N HIS A 331 -15.70 -11.74 -1.37
CA HIS A 331 -15.97 -13.15 -1.14
C HIS A 331 -14.71 -14.01 -1.09
N ILE A 332 -13.53 -13.41 -1.26
CA ILE A 332 -12.25 -14.12 -1.09
C ILE A 332 -12.11 -14.56 0.37
N ARG A 333 -11.66 -15.80 0.58
CA ARG A 333 -11.42 -16.40 1.90
C ARG A 333 -10.13 -17.20 1.89
N ILE A 334 -9.52 -17.35 3.07
CA ILE A 334 -8.44 -18.32 3.29
C ILE A 334 -9.09 -19.69 3.51
N PHE A 335 -8.68 -20.72 2.77
CA PHE A 335 -9.36 -22.01 2.72
C PHE A 335 -8.49 -23.16 3.25
N ASN A 336 -9.10 -24.03 4.06
CA ASN A 336 -8.52 -25.29 4.48
C ASN A 336 -9.20 -26.45 3.74
N LYS A 337 -8.42 -27.16 2.94
CA LYS A 337 -8.91 -28.27 2.10
C LYS A 337 -9.21 -29.55 2.89
N GLU A 338 -8.51 -29.79 4.00
CA GLU A 338 -8.66 -31.02 4.80
C GLU A 338 -10.06 -31.10 5.44
N PHE A 339 -10.52 -30.00 6.05
CA PHE A 339 -11.79 -29.94 6.75
C PHE A 339 -12.90 -29.25 5.97
N ASN A 340 -12.61 -28.75 4.76
CA ASN A 340 -13.53 -27.97 3.92
C ASN A 340 -14.12 -26.77 4.69
N VAL A 341 -13.25 -25.93 5.25
CA VAL A 341 -13.63 -24.72 6.01
C VAL A 341 -12.86 -23.51 5.51
N CYS A 342 -13.36 -22.31 5.80
CA CYS A 342 -12.74 -21.07 5.35
C CYS A 342 -12.66 -20.02 6.46
N ILE A 343 -11.78 -19.04 6.29
CA ILE A 343 -11.56 -17.92 7.21
C ILE A 343 -11.75 -16.61 6.45
N ASP A 344 -12.57 -15.72 7.00
CA ASP A 344 -12.54 -14.28 6.69
C ASP A 344 -11.51 -13.62 7.59
N HIS A 345 -10.34 -13.29 7.02
CA HIS A 345 -9.31 -12.49 7.67
C HIS A 345 -9.52 -11.04 7.26
N SER A 346 -9.68 -10.13 8.22
CA SER A 346 -9.88 -8.71 7.95
C SER A 346 -9.08 -7.84 8.89
N ILE A 347 -8.81 -6.60 8.49
CA ILE A 347 -8.06 -5.63 9.28
C ILE A 347 -8.90 -4.36 9.40
N ILE A 348 -9.17 -3.92 10.62
CA ILE A 348 -9.82 -2.62 10.85
C ILE A 348 -8.73 -1.56 11.02
N SER A 349 -8.54 -0.71 10.02
CA SER A 349 -7.57 0.38 10.10
C SER A 349 -8.21 1.72 9.80
N ARG A 350 -7.56 2.79 10.24
CA ARG A 350 -7.92 4.15 9.83
C ARG A 350 -7.64 4.28 8.33
N ILE A 351 -8.47 5.03 7.61
CA ILE A 351 -8.23 5.31 6.18
C ILE A 351 -6.88 6.02 5.98
N GLU A 352 -6.35 5.94 4.76
CA GLU A 352 -5.13 6.65 4.39
C GLU A 352 -5.25 8.14 4.72
N TRP A 353 -4.19 8.74 5.27
CA TRP A 353 -4.25 10.13 5.72
C TRP A 353 -4.58 11.12 4.59
N ASN A 354 -4.06 10.91 3.38
CA ASN A 354 -4.42 11.77 2.24
C ASN A 354 -5.89 11.62 1.85
N GLU A 355 -6.43 10.41 1.89
CA GLU A 355 -7.84 10.17 1.63
C GLU A 355 -8.72 10.81 2.72
N GLN A 356 -8.30 10.72 3.98
CA GLN A 356 -8.92 11.42 5.10
C GLN A 356 -8.95 12.92 4.88
N LEU A 357 -7.82 13.55 4.55
CA LEU A 357 -7.76 14.98 4.27
C LEU A 357 -8.68 15.36 3.11
N ARG A 358 -8.72 14.55 2.05
CA ARG A 358 -9.62 14.77 0.91
C ARG A 358 -11.09 14.71 1.32
N LYS A 359 -11.48 13.68 2.08
CA LYS A 359 -12.86 13.49 2.56
C LYS A 359 -13.27 14.61 3.53
N LEU A 360 -12.38 15.00 4.45
CA LEU A 360 -12.61 16.14 5.35
C LEU A 360 -12.78 17.45 4.58
N ALA A 361 -11.94 17.72 3.58
CA ALA A 361 -12.08 18.91 2.73
C ALA A 361 -13.43 18.92 1.97
N ILE A 362 -13.86 17.77 1.44
CA ILE A 362 -15.18 17.62 0.81
C ILE A 362 -16.30 17.88 1.82
N ILE A 363 -16.19 17.33 3.03
CA ILE A 363 -17.19 17.53 4.09
C ILE A 363 -17.26 19.00 4.51
N GLU A 364 -16.14 19.67 4.71
CA GLU A 364 -16.12 21.10 5.05
C GLU A 364 -16.72 21.95 3.93
N GLN A 365 -16.45 21.62 2.67
CA GLN A 365 -17.10 22.29 1.54
C GLN A 365 -18.61 22.03 1.51
N LYS A 366 -19.05 20.79 1.78
CA LYS A 366 -20.48 20.46 1.88
C LYS A 366 -21.15 21.21 3.02
N LYS A 367 -20.52 21.31 4.20
CA LYS A 367 -21.02 22.10 5.34
C LYS A 367 -21.20 23.58 4.97
N LEU A 368 -20.22 24.17 4.30
CA LEU A 368 -20.30 25.57 3.86
C LEU A 368 -21.49 25.81 2.92
N HIS A 369 -21.77 24.88 2.00
CA HIS A 369 -22.93 24.97 1.12
C HIS A 369 -24.25 24.63 1.84
N TRP A 370 -24.22 23.73 2.83
CA TRP A 370 -25.38 23.42 3.68
C TRP A 370 -25.82 24.63 4.50
N GLU A 371 -24.88 25.44 5.00
CA GLU A 371 -25.18 26.70 5.69
C GLU A 371 -25.87 27.73 4.79
N GLN A 372 -25.75 27.59 3.47
CA GLN A 372 -26.39 28.47 2.50
C GLN A 372 -27.77 27.97 2.05
N SER A 373 -28.11 26.71 2.38
CA SER A 373 -29.42 26.09 2.14
C SER A 373 -30.51 26.68 3.05
N ILE A 374 -31.77 26.42 2.70
CA ILE A 374 -32.95 26.83 3.49
C ILE A 374 -33.62 25.58 4.01
N PHE A 375 -33.99 25.59 5.29
CA PHE A 375 -34.72 24.51 5.95
C PHE A 375 -35.95 25.04 6.66
N CYS A 376 -37.07 24.36 6.49
CA CYS A 376 -38.33 24.69 7.13
C CYS A 376 -38.96 23.44 7.75
N LEU A 377 -39.73 23.66 8.81
CA LEU A 377 -40.64 22.67 9.38
C LEU A 377 -42.07 23.12 9.06
N ILE A 378 -42.82 22.25 8.40
CA ILE A 378 -44.16 22.53 7.86
C ILE A 378 -45.08 21.39 8.28
N ASP A 379 -46.38 21.64 8.39
CA ASP A 379 -47.37 20.57 8.57
C ASP A 379 -47.28 19.53 7.44
N GLU A 380 -47.51 18.27 7.77
CA GLU A 380 -47.45 17.16 6.81
C GLU A 380 -48.41 17.37 5.62
N PHE A 381 -47.93 17.05 4.42
CA PHE A 381 -48.68 17.23 3.17
C PHE A 381 -48.49 16.05 2.22
N ASP A 382 -49.56 15.68 1.51
CA ASP A 382 -49.50 14.66 0.44
C ASP A 382 -49.01 15.26 -0.89
N VAL A 383 -49.33 16.53 -1.13
CA VAL A 383 -48.96 17.29 -2.34
C VAL A 383 -48.50 18.67 -1.91
N TRP A 384 -47.43 19.16 -2.52
CA TRP A 384 -46.84 20.46 -2.20
C TRP A 384 -47.91 21.59 -2.16
N PRO A 385 -48.17 22.21 -1.00
CA PRO A 385 -49.37 23.03 -0.80
C PRO A 385 -49.21 24.49 -1.28
N TYR A 386 -47.99 24.94 -1.60
CA TYR A 386 -47.70 26.34 -1.92
C TYR A 386 -47.42 26.54 -3.42
N LYS A 387 -48.17 27.45 -4.06
CA LYS A 387 -47.96 27.77 -5.49
C LYS A 387 -46.79 28.73 -5.76
N ASN A 388 -46.51 29.62 -4.81
CA ASN A 388 -45.51 30.68 -4.97
C ASN A 388 -44.11 30.26 -4.48
N ILE A 389 -44.04 29.20 -3.70
CA ILE A 389 -42.79 28.63 -3.22
C ILE A 389 -42.49 27.40 -4.09
N PRO A 390 -41.30 27.29 -4.69
CA PRO A 390 -40.92 26.08 -5.41
C PRO A 390 -40.93 24.88 -4.45
N GLU A 391 -41.21 23.69 -4.98
CA GLU A 391 -41.13 22.44 -4.21
C GLU A 391 -39.71 22.27 -3.61
N PRO A 392 -39.58 21.76 -2.37
CA PRO A 392 -38.28 21.50 -1.76
C PRO A 392 -37.49 20.45 -2.55
N ASP A 393 -36.17 20.56 -2.50
CA ASP A 393 -35.28 19.60 -3.17
C ASP A 393 -35.27 18.26 -2.41
N GLU A 394 -35.40 18.31 -1.08
CA GLU A 394 -35.57 17.13 -0.22
C GLU A 394 -36.62 17.38 0.87
N GLN A 395 -37.33 16.30 1.25
CA GLN A 395 -38.32 16.33 2.33
C GLN A 395 -38.35 15.02 3.11
N ALA A 396 -38.58 15.10 4.43
CA ALA A 396 -38.68 13.93 5.30
C ALA A 396 -39.70 14.17 6.43
N PRO A 397 -40.48 13.15 6.82
CA PRO A 397 -41.37 13.25 7.98
C PRO A 397 -40.56 13.42 9.27
N TRP A 398 -40.99 14.34 10.13
CA TRP A 398 -40.41 14.55 11.45
C TRP A 398 -41.09 13.66 12.51
N ILE A 399 -40.35 13.31 13.57
CA ILE A 399 -40.79 12.34 14.59
C ILE A 399 -41.99 12.84 15.40
N SER A 400 -42.19 14.16 15.53
CA SER A 400 -43.42 14.67 16.14
C SER A 400 -44.57 14.60 15.16
N ASP A 401 -45.72 14.06 15.61
CA ASP A 401 -46.92 13.88 14.79
C ASP A 401 -47.28 15.13 13.96
N ASN A 402 -47.53 14.92 12.66
CA ASN A 402 -47.99 15.88 11.65
C ASN A 402 -47.00 16.96 11.16
N GLN A 403 -45.68 16.76 11.21
CA GLN A 403 -44.73 17.71 10.64
C GLN A 403 -43.74 17.06 9.65
N MET A 404 -43.33 17.82 8.64
CA MET A 404 -42.29 17.48 7.67
C MET A 404 -41.18 18.52 7.67
N ILE A 405 -39.95 18.04 7.54
CA ILE A 405 -38.78 18.87 7.27
C ILE A 405 -38.65 19.03 5.77
N CYS A 406 -38.57 20.26 5.30
CA CYS A 406 -38.37 20.61 3.89
C CYS A 406 -37.03 21.36 3.73
N GLY A 407 -36.21 20.91 2.78
CA GLY A 407 -34.91 21.50 2.48
C GLY A 407 -34.83 21.99 1.03
N TRP A 408 -34.45 23.24 0.84
CA TRP A 408 -33.96 23.76 -0.45
C TRP A 408 -32.45 23.85 -0.36
N LEU A 409 -31.77 22.95 -1.07
CA LEU A 409 -30.33 22.77 -0.95
C LEU A 409 -29.59 23.68 -1.92
N HIS A 410 -28.45 24.20 -1.46
CA HIS A 410 -27.51 24.88 -2.34
C HIS A 410 -27.16 23.99 -3.54
N HIS A 411 -27.10 24.58 -4.74
CA HIS A 411 -26.92 23.83 -6.00
C HIS A 411 -25.74 22.85 -5.98
N SER A 412 -24.63 23.21 -5.33
CA SER A 412 -23.45 22.35 -5.21
C SER A 412 -23.66 21.05 -4.41
N LEU A 413 -24.78 20.91 -3.69
CA LEU A 413 -25.15 19.69 -2.97
C LEU A 413 -26.01 18.74 -3.82
N LEU A 414 -26.62 19.22 -4.91
CA LEU A 414 -27.59 18.50 -5.73
C LEU A 414 -26.96 17.53 -6.77
N GLY A 415 -25.67 17.21 -6.62
CA GLY A 415 -25.01 16.18 -7.44
C GLY A 415 -24.84 16.53 -8.93
N TYR A 416 -24.83 17.81 -9.31
CA TYR A 416 -24.58 18.21 -10.70
C TYR A 416 -23.27 17.63 -11.23
N LEU A 417 -23.28 17.14 -12.48
CA LEU A 417 -22.08 16.68 -13.17
C LEU A 417 -21.05 17.83 -13.24
N SER A 418 -19.82 17.56 -12.80
CA SER A 418 -18.72 18.53 -12.89
C SER A 418 -18.47 18.94 -14.33
N MET A 419 -18.57 20.24 -14.63
CA MET A 419 -18.28 20.76 -15.98
C MET A 419 -16.77 20.64 -16.26
N PRO A 420 -16.33 19.84 -17.25
CA PRO A 420 -14.94 19.90 -17.68
C PRO A 420 -14.67 21.29 -18.28
N ARG A 421 -13.70 22.02 -17.74
CA ARG A 421 -13.27 23.29 -18.32
C ARG A 421 -12.72 23.03 -19.73
N GLN A 422 -13.39 23.54 -20.76
CA GLN A 422 -12.88 23.54 -22.13
C GLN A 422 -12.60 24.97 -22.60
N ARG A 423 -11.59 25.11 -23.48
CA ARG A 423 -11.24 26.40 -24.10
C ARG A 423 -12.24 26.83 -25.18
N ASN A 424 -13.10 25.94 -25.67
CA ASN A 424 -14.07 26.21 -26.73
C ASN A 424 -15.50 26.00 -26.23
N ASN A 425 -16.40 26.91 -26.59
CA ASN A 425 -17.81 26.94 -26.15
C ASN A 425 -18.74 26.00 -26.94
N GLU A 426 -18.20 25.12 -27.80
CA GLU A 426 -18.99 24.30 -28.71
C GLU A 426 -18.99 22.82 -28.27
N SER A 427 -19.85 22.49 -27.32
CA SER A 427 -20.44 21.16 -27.03
C SER A 427 -21.25 21.26 -25.72
N LEU A 428 -22.24 20.36 -25.51
CA LEU A 428 -23.08 19.97 -24.33
C LEU A 428 -23.34 20.94 -23.13
N ASN A 429 -22.73 22.11 -23.05
CA ASN A 429 -22.73 23.08 -21.95
C ASN A 429 -24.11 23.69 -21.68
N HIS A 430 -24.99 23.77 -22.67
CA HIS A 430 -26.37 24.23 -22.46
C HIS A 430 -27.22 23.19 -21.72
N VAL A 431 -26.88 21.90 -21.83
CA VAL A 431 -27.58 20.79 -21.16
C VAL A 431 -27.04 20.58 -19.74
N LEU A 432 -25.77 20.90 -19.51
CA LEU A 432 -25.07 20.67 -18.25
C LEU A 432 -24.82 21.97 -17.45
N LYS A 433 -25.60 23.04 -17.70
CA LYS A 433 -25.42 24.35 -17.05
C LYS A 433 -25.67 24.22 -15.54
N ILE A 434 -24.60 24.34 -14.76
CA ILE A 434 -24.68 24.46 -13.29
C ILE A 434 -25.25 25.85 -12.96
N PRO A 435 -26.22 25.96 -12.02
CA PRO A 435 -26.71 27.26 -11.56
C PRO A 435 -25.56 28.14 -11.07
N SER A 436 -25.62 29.43 -11.41
CA SER A 436 -24.66 30.40 -10.87
C SER A 436 -25.00 30.76 -9.43
N GLU A 437 -23.99 31.22 -8.67
CA GLU A 437 -24.19 31.76 -7.32
C GLU A 437 -25.24 32.88 -7.28
N SER A 438 -25.28 33.75 -8.30
CA SER A 438 -26.30 34.80 -8.42
C SER A 438 -27.71 34.23 -8.58
N GLU A 439 -27.88 33.22 -9.44
CA GLU A 439 -29.18 32.56 -9.65
C GLU A 439 -29.65 31.86 -8.36
N TRP A 440 -28.73 31.26 -7.60
CA TRP A 440 -29.04 30.67 -6.31
C TRP A 440 -29.45 31.71 -5.26
N LEU A 441 -28.72 32.83 -5.15
CA LEU A 441 -29.04 33.89 -4.19
C LEU A 441 -30.42 34.49 -4.46
N GLU A 442 -30.79 34.68 -5.72
CA GLU A 442 -32.13 35.13 -6.11
C GLU A 442 -33.22 34.12 -5.70
N LYS A 443 -33.03 32.83 -6.01
CA LYS A 443 -33.94 31.75 -5.58
C LYS A 443 -34.08 31.72 -4.05
N ARG A 444 -32.96 31.82 -3.33
CA ARG A 444 -32.90 31.80 -1.86
C ARG A 444 -33.67 32.99 -1.26
N SER A 445 -33.46 34.20 -1.76
CA SER A 445 -34.17 35.39 -1.31
C SER A 445 -35.67 35.32 -1.54
N LEU A 446 -36.09 34.78 -2.69
CA LEU A 446 -37.51 34.57 -3.00
C LEU A 446 -38.15 33.59 -2.01
N ILE A 447 -37.53 32.42 -1.81
CA ILE A 447 -38.06 31.39 -0.90
C ILE A 447 -38.18 31.94 0.53
N LEU A 448 -37.13 32.59 1.05
CA LEU A 448 -37.15 33.17 2.41
C LEU A 448 -38.22 34.26 2.56
N TYR A 449 -38.43 35.08 1.54
CA TYR A 449 -39.48 36.10 1.55
C TYR A 449 -40.86 35.45 1.59
N GLU A 450 -41.15 34.52 0.68
CA GLU A 450 -42.46 33.85 0.61
C GLU A 450 -42.74 33.01 1.86
N THR A 451 -41.77 32.26 2.40
CA THR A 451 -41.96 31.44 3.61
C THR A 451 -42.18 32.30 4.86
N SER A 452 -41.55 33.47 4.96
CA SER A 452 -41.74 34.39 6.10
C SER A 452 -43.14 35.01 6.18
N ASN A 453 -43.90 34.98 5.08
CA ASN A 453 -45.24 35.56 4.98
C ASN A 453 -46.37 34.55 5.22
N ILE A 454 -46.07 33.30 5.56
CA ILE A 454 -47.04 32.22 5.72
C ILE A 454 -47.06 31.72 7.17
N ASP A 455 -48.23 31.79 7.80
CA ASP A 455 -48.44 31.20 9.13
C ASP A 455 -48.37 29.66 9.06
N GLY A 456 -47.62 29.04 9.98
CA GLY A 456 -47.44 27.59 10.07
C GLY A 456 -46.11 27.07 9.52
N ILE A 457 -45.31 27.90 8.83
CA ILE A 457 -43.96 27.54 8.40
C ILE A 457 -42.94 28.02 9.44
N ASN A 458 -42.21 27.08 10.05
CA ASN A 458 -41.11 27.40 10.96
C ASN A 458 -39.77 27.28 10.24
N ILE A 459 -39.15 28.40 9.90
CA ILE A 459 -37.79 28.41 9.33
C ILE A 459 -36.80 28.00 10.42
N ILE A 460 -36.03 26.94 10.17
CA ILE A 460 -35.02 26.44 11.09
C ILE A 460 -33.61 26.72 10.57
N THR A 461 -32.67 26.88 11.50
CA THR A 461 -31.27 27.11 11.12
C THR A 461 -30.67 25.83 10.51
N PRO A 462 -29.71 25.94 9.57
CA PRO A 462 -29.04 24.78 8.97
C PRO A 462 -28.42 23.82 10.00
N HIS A 463 -27.91 24.34 11.13
CA HIS A 463 -27.39 23.52 12.22
C HIS A 463 -28.47 22.66 12.88
N ILE A 464 -29.65 23.24 13.17
CA ILE A 464 -30.79 22.51 13.73
C ILE A 464 -31.28 21.46 12.72
N ALA A 465 -31.39 21.84 11.44
CA ALA A 465 -31.82 20.93 10.39
C ALA A 465 -30.91 19.70 10.26
N ARG A 466 -29.59 19.88 10.35
CA ARG A 466 -28.64 18.75 10.35
C ARG A 466 -28.96 17.77 11.49
N HIS A 467 -29.08 18.26 12.72
CA HIS A 467 -29.38 17.39 13.86
C HIS A 467 -30.71 16.66 13.69
N MET A 468 -31.76 17.34 13.21
CA MET A 468 -33.05 16.72 12.96
C MET A 468 -32.96 15.63 11.88
N VAL A 469 -32.27 15.88 10.77
CA VAL A 469 -32.02 14.90 9.71
C VAL A 469 -31.21 13.71 10.24
N SER A 470 -30.17 13.95 11.04
CA SER A 470 -29.38 12.89 11.67
C SER A 470 -30.16 12.04 12.67
N ILE A 471 -31.25 12.56 13.26
CA ILE A 471 -32.11 11.79 14.17
C ILE A 471 -33.07 10.89 13.38
N ILE A 472 -33.60 11.37 12.25
CA ILE A 472 -34.54 10.59 11.42
C ILE A 472 -33.80 9.54 10.58
N GLY A 473 -32.58 9.85 10.13
CA GLY A 473 -31.81 9.03 9.21
C GLY A 473 -30.32 9.02 9.54
N SER A 474 -29.49 9.26 8.53
CA SER A 474 -28.02 9.26 8.65
C SER A 474 -27.49 10.70 8.66
N ASP A 475 -26.37 10.96 9.34
CA ASP A 475 -25.73 12.27 9.29
C ASP A 475 -25.31 12.59 7.84
N PRO A 476 -25.78 13.70 7.23
CA PRO A 476 -25.42 14.07 5.86
C PRO A 476 -23.90 14.31 5.68
N PHE A 477 -23.16 14.44 6.78
CA PHE A 477 -21.72 14.64 6.81
C PHE A 477 -20.97 13.54 7.56
N GLU A 478 -21.50 12.31 7.55
CA GLU A 478 -20.82 11.16 8.14
C GLU A 478 -19.39 11.01 7.60
N PHE A 479 -18.46 10.79 8.53
CA PHE A 479 -17.05 10.58 8.23
C PHE A 479 -16.60 9.26 8.87
N PRO A 480 -16.51 8.16 8.11
CA PRO A 480 -15.98 6.91 8.64
C PRO A 480 -14.47 7.08 8.86
N GLU A 481 -14.05 7.20 10.12
CA GLU A 481 -12.63 7.29 10.48
C GLU A 481 -11.89 5.98 10.18
N GLN A 482 -12.59 4.86 10.28
CA GLN A 482 -12.05 3.51 10.08
C GLN A 482 -12.73 2.81 8.91
N VAL A 483 -11.96 1.92 8.26
CA VAL A 483 -12.42 1.04 7.18
C VAL A 483 -11.97 -0.39 7.50
N LYS A 484 -12.83 -1.36 7.17
CA LYS A 484 -12.51 -2.78 7.22
C LYS A 484 -11.88 -3.20 5.90
N PHE A 485 -10.58 -3.50 5.92
CA PHE A 485 -9.88 -4.14 4.81
C PHE A 485 -10.25 -5.63 4.80
N ILE A 486 -10.74 -6.09 3.66
CA ILE A 486 -11.28 -7.44 3.49
C ILE A 486 -10.17 -8.45 3.16
N CYS A 487 -10.48 -9.74 3.32
CA CYS A 487 -9.52 -10.82 3.07
C CYS A 487 -8.87 -10.76 1.68
N GLY A 488 -9.62 -10.41 0.64
CA GLY A 488 -9.11 -10.28 -0.72
C GLY A 488 -8.05 -9.18 -0.87
N GLU A 489 -8.23 -8.04 -0.21
CA GLU A 489 -7.28 -6.93 -0.22
C GLU A 489 -6.00 -7.32 0.53
N ILE A 490 -6.14 -8.00 1.67
CA ILE A 490 -5.00 -8.41 2.49
C ILE A 490 -4.16 -9.49 1.80
N THR A 491 -4.78 -10.44 1.10
CA THR A 491 -4.04 -11.52 0.42
C THR A 491 -3.44 -11.09 -0.92
N SER A 492 -4.10 -10.16 -1.62
CA SER A 492 -3.70 -9.78 -2.99
C SER A 492 -2.87 -8.51 -3.04
N TYR A 493 -3.14 -7.55 -2.17
CA TYR A 493 -2.52 -6.21 -2.17
C TYR A 493 -2.20 -5.69 -0.75
N PRO A 494 -1.54 -6.48 0.12
CA PRO A 494 -1.28 -6.08 1.52
C PRO A 494 -0.50 -4.77 1.64
N GLU A 495 0.32 -4.44 0.65
CA GLU A 495 1.12 -3.21 0.59
C GLU A 495 0.29 -1.93 0.45
N THR A 496 -1.00 -2.04 0.09
CA THR A 496 -1.92 -0.90 -0.04
C THR A 496 -2.57 -0.52 1.28
N ILE A 497 -2.49 -1.39 2.30
CA ILE A 497 -3.09 -1.14 3.60
C ILE A 497 -2.28 -0.04 4.33
N PRO A 498 -2.93 1.03 4.81
CA PRO A 498 -2.25 2.10 5.52
C PRO A 498 -1.48 1.61 6.74
N SER A 499 -0.21 1.98 6.79
CA SER A 499 0.76 1.55 7.80
C SER A 499 1.15 2.70 8.73
N PRO A 500 1.54 2.47 10.00
CA PRO A 500 1.67 1.18 10.69
C PRO A 500 0.34 0.47 10.97
N ILE A 501 0.28 -0.84 10.75
CA ILE A 501 -0.89 -1.66 11.09
C ILE A 501 -0.77 -2.09 12.56
N LEU A 502 -1.81 -1.84 13.35
CA LEU A 502 -1.84 -2.31 14.74
C LEU A 502 -2.05 -3.82 14.78
N PRO A 503 -1.21 -4.61 15.48
CA PRO A 503 -1.38 -6.06 15.52
C PRO A 503 -2.74 -6.56 16.01
N CYS A 504 -3.37 -5.83 16.94
CA CYS A 504 -4.69 -6.13 17.50
C CYS A 504 -5.86 -5.78 16.58
N SER A 505 -5.61 -5.10 15.44
CA SER A 505 -6.67 -4.73 14.49
C SER A 505 -7.11 -5.85 13.55
N ARG A 506 -6.38 -6.98 13.57
CA ARG A 506 -6.70 -8.16 12.78
C ARG A 506 -7.87 -8.91 13.40
N LEU A 507 -8.82 -9.30 12.55
CA LEU A 507 -10.00 -10.05 12.90
C LEU A 507 -10.04 -11.33 12.08
N PHE A 508 -10.41 -12.43 12.73
CA PHE A 508 -10.55 -13.73 12.11
C PHE A 508 -11.96 -14.23 12.37
N LEU A 509 -12.64 -14.66 11.32
CA LEU A 509 -13.93 -15.34 11.42
C LEU A 509 -13.83 -16.68 10.70
N LEU A 510 -13.97 -17.77 11.45
CA LEU A 510 -14.03 -19.12 10.91
C LEU A 510 -15.45 -19.39 10.41
N GLU A 511 -15.58 -19.73 9.13
CA GLU A 511 -16.86 -20.02 8.49
C GLU A 511 -16.84 -21.44 7.89
N PHE A 512 -17.89 -22.21 8.16
CA PHE A 512 -18.10 -23.50 7.52
C PHE A 512 -19.58 -23.79 7.33
N ILE A 513 -19.90 -24.46 6.22
CA ILE A 513 -21.27 -24.76 5.83
C ILE A 513 -21.51 -26.25 5.92
N VAL A 514 -22.57 -26.60 6.63
CA VAL A 514 -22.96 -27.99 6.84
C VAL A 514 -24.33 -28.24 6.25
N LYS A 515 -24.43 -29.25 5.39
CA LYS A 515 -25.70 -29.73 4.86
C LYS A 515 -26.23 -30.83 5.77
N ALA A 516 -27.47 -30.68 6.22
CA ALA A 516 -28.14 -31.67 7.05
C ALA A 516 -29.62 -31.81 6.70
N GLU A 517 -30.09 -33.06 6.68
CA GLU A 517 -31.50 -33.39 6.51
C GLU A 517 -32.09 -33.87 7.84
N ASN A 518 -33.28 -33.39 8.20
CA ASN A 518 -34.03 -33.81 9.39
C ASN A 518 -33.30 -33.60 10.74
N VAL A 519 -32.61 -32.47 10.90
CA VAL A 519 -32.02 -32.07 12.18
C VAL A 519 -32.95 -31.09 12.91
N SER A 520 -33.21 -31.35 14.18
CA SER A 520 -34.04 -30.51 15.05
C SER A 520 -33.27 -29.28 15.54
N GLU A 521 -33.99 -28.20 15.86
CA GLU A 521 -33.38 -26.99 16.45
C GLU A 521 -32.71 -27.29 17.80
N ALA A 522 -33.23 -28.25 18.55
CA ALA A 522 -32.61 -28.70 19.80
C ALA A 522 -31.24 -29.35 19.57
N GLU A 523 -31.08 -30.17 18.53
CA GLU A 523 -29.79 -30.77 18.17
C GLU A 523 -28.78 -29.70 17.74
N ILE A 524 -29.19 -28.73 16.91
CA ILE A 524 -28.33 -27.61 16.51
C ILE A 524 -27.88 -26.78 17.71
N LYS A 525 -28.79 -26.53 18.66
CA LYS A 525 -28.46 -25.80 19.88
C LYS A 525 -27.44 -26.55 20.74
N ILE A 526 -27.56 -27.87 20.88
CA ILE A 526 -26.56 -28.69 21.59
C ILE A 526 -25.19 -28.60 20.92
N ILE A 527 -25.13 -28.64 19.59
CA ILE A 527 -23.86 -28.46 18.86
C ILE A 527 -23.29 -27.06 19.13
N GLN A 528 -24.12 -26.02 19.04
CA GLN A 528 -23.72 -24.64 19.30
C GLN A 528 -23.12 -24.50 20.70
N ASP A 529 -23.81 -25.00 21.73
CA ASP A 529 -23.38 -24.94 23.12
C ASP A 529 -22.06 -25.70 23.33
N ASN A 530 -21.88 -26.85 22.67
CA ASN A 530 -20.64 -27.63 22.76
C ASN A 530 -19.46 -26.96 22.04
N ILE A 531 -19.69 -26.33 20.88
CA ILE A 531 -18.63 -25.56 20.21
C ILE A 531 -18.27 -24.32 21.05
N PHE A 532 -19.27 -23.63 21.61
CA PHE A 532 -19.05 -22.49 22.49
C PHE A 532 -18.33 -22.86 23.80
N SER A 533 -18.42 -24.12 24.24
CA SER A 533 -17.69 -24.63 25.40
C SER A 533 -16.19 -24.86 25.16
N ILE A 534 -15.71 -24.70 23.92
CA ILE A 534 -14.27 -24.73 23.62
C ILE A 534 -13.68 -23.41 24.13
N ASP A 535 -12.70 -23.47 25.03
CA ASP A 535 -12.09 -22.28 25.65
C ASP A 535 -11.57 -21.24 24.63
N GLN A 536 -11.17 -21.70 23.44
CA GLN A 536 -10.68 -20.88 22.33
C GLN A 536 -11.78 -20.37 21.37
N VAL A 537 -13.05 -20.37 21.79
CA VAL A 537 -14.18 -19.82 21.02
C VAL A 537 -14.83 -18.69 21.81
N ASP A 538 -14.84 -17.49 21.23
CA ASP A 538 -15.43 -16.29 21.85
C ASP A 538 -16.93 -16.17 21.57
N ASP A 539 -17.35 -16.46 20.34
CA ASP A 539 -18.76 -16.44 19.94
C ASP A 539 -19.02 -17.40 18.77
N ILE A 540 -20.28 -17.81 18.63
CA ILE A 540 -20.76 -18.64 17.54
C ILE A 540 -22.16 -18.21 17.08
N LYS A 541 -22.28 -17.92 15.80
CA LYS A 541 -23.56 -17.63 15.12
C LYS A 541 -23.87 -18.71 14.11
N ILE A 542 -25.13 -19.14 14.08
CA ILE A 542 -25.62 -20.15 13.14
C ILE A 542 -26.76 -19.54 12.33
N GLU A 543 -26.60 -19.47 11.02
CA GLU A 543 -27.65 -19.07 10.08
C GLU A 543 -28.20 -20.31 9.37
N ARG A 544 -29.52 -20.38 9.20
CA ARG A 544 -30.20 -21.50 8.54
C ARG A 544 -30.77 -21.06 7.21
N ASN A 545 -30.42 -21.77 6.15
CA ASN A 545 -31.04 -21.65 4.83
C ASN A 545 -31.48 -23.02 4.33
N LYS A 546 -32.78 -23.32 4.45
CA LYS A 546 -33.37 -24.64 4.11
C LYS A 546 -32.69 -25.78 4.88
N SER A 547 -31.89 -26.60 4.19
CA SER A 547 -31.11 -27.74 4.73
C SER A 547 -29.63 -27.40 4.97
N LEU A 548 -29.25 -26.13 4.82
CA LEU A 548 -27.91 -25.64 5.05
C LEU A 548 -27.83 -24.88 6.38
N PHE A 549 -26.79 -25.17 7.14
CA PHE A 549 -26.43 -24.48 8.37
C PHE A 549 -25.07 -23.83 8.17
N ILE A 550 -25.03 -22.50 8.29
CA ILE A 550 -23.83 -21.69 8.14
C ILE A 550 -23.34 -21.37 9.54
N PHE A 551 -22.21 -21.95 9.92
CA PHE A 551 -21.57 -21.71 11.21
C PHE A 551 -20.53 -20.60 11.03
N LYS A 552 -20.63 -19.58 11.87
CA LYS A 552 -19.71 -18.44 11.95
C LYS A 552 -19.14 -18.40 13.36
N VAL A 553 -17.88 -18.80 13.50
CA VAL A 553 -17.19 -18.95 14.79
C VAL A 553 -16.13 -17.86 14.90
N ILE A 554 -16.20 -17.09 15.99
CA ILE A 554 -15.18 -16.11 16.36
C ILE A 554 -14.18 -16.81 17.28
N PRO A 555 -12.95 -17.10 16.80
CA PRO A 555 -11.95 -17.74 17.64
C PRO A 555 -11.43 -16.75 18.70
N ASN A 556 -11.27 -17.21 19.93
CA ASN A 556 -10.56 -16.51 20.98
C ASN A 556 -9.07 -16.90 20.92
N ILE A 557 -8.23 -15.98 20.46
CA ILE A 557 -6.79 -16.21 20.26
C ILE A 557 -6.02 -15.45 21.32
N ASP A 558 -5.36 -16.20 22.22
CA ASP A 558 -4.51 -15.62 23.25
C ASP A 558 -3.33 -14.85 22.66
N GLU A 559 -3.03 -13.67 23.21
CA GLU A 559 -1.92 -12.79 22.78
C GLU A 559 -1.90 -12.56 21.26
N LEU A 560 -3.07 -12.34 20.63
CA LEU A 560 -3.22 -12.13 19.18
C LEU A 560 -2.26 -11.05 18.67
N GLU A 561 -2.10 -9.96 19.41
CA GLU A 561 -1.20 -8.85 19.11
C GLU A 561 0.28 -9.24 19.05
N CYS A 562 0.67 -10.37 19.65
CA CYS A 562 2.05 -10.84 19.66
C CYS A 562 2.37 -11.78 18.50
N LYS A 563 1.36 -12.45 17.92
CA LYS A 563 1.54 -13.56 16.97
C LYS A 563 1.39 -13.11 15.51
N THR A 564 2.18 -13.71 14.62
CA THR A 564 2.01 -13.54 13.17
C THR A 564 0.70 -14.18 12.71
N THR A 565 0.15 -13.71 11.59
CA THR A 565 -1.07 -14.30 11.01
C THR A 565 -0.91 -15.79 10.74
N SER A 566 0.24 -16.23 10.22
CA SER A 566 0.52 -17.66 10.02
C SER A 566 0.40 -18.49 11.29
N ASN A 567 0.95 -18.02 12.42
CA ASN A 567 0.88 -18.75 13.69
C ASN A 567 -0.56 -18.78 14.22
N ILE A 568 -1.32 -17.69 14.04
CA ILE A 568 -2.74 -17.63 14.42
C ILE A 568 -3.55 -18.65 13.60
N LEU A 569 -3.29 -18.76 12.30
CA LEU A 569 -3.95 -19.74 11.43
C LEU A 569 -3.66 -21.20 11.88
N ASP A 570 -2.45 -21.48 12.36
CA ASP A 570 -2.11 -22.80 12.89
C ASP A 570 -2.87 -23.10 14.20
N GLU A 571 -3.13 -22.10 15.05
CA GLU A 571 -3.99 -22.25 16.23
C GLU A 571 -5.45 -22.46 15.83
N ILE A 572 -5.97 -21.69 14.86
CA ILE A 572 -7.33 -21.87 14.35
C ILE A 572 -7.51 -23.27 13.74
N PHE A 573 -6.48 -23.83 13.10
CA PHE A 573 -6.52 -25.21 12.61
C PHE A 573 -6.77 -26.24 13.74
N LEU A 574 -6.19 -26.04 14.92
CA LEU A 574 -6.45 -26.89 16.09
C LEU A 574 -7.89 -26.74 16.60
N ILE A 575 -8.43 -25.52 16.58
CA ILE A 575 -9.84 -25.23 16.94
C ILE A 575 -10.77 -25.97 15.97
N VAL A 576 -10.52 -25.87 14.65
CA VAL A 576 -11.28 -26.58 13.61
C VAL A 576 -11.31 -28.08 13.89
N LYS A 577 -10.16 -28.68 14.23
CA LYS A 577 -10.09 -30.11 14.53
C LYS A 577 -10.98 -30.51 15.71
N LEU A 578 -11.05 -29.69 16.76
CA LEU A 578 -11.95 -29.91 17.90
C LEU A 578 -13.42 -29.79 17.48
N ILE A 579 -13.77 -28.75 16.72
CA ILE A 579 -15.12 -28.54 16.19
C ILE A 579 -15.56 -29.73 15.33
N MET A 580 -14.70 -30.21 14.43
CA MET A 580 -14.99 -31.36 13.58
C MET A 580 -15.20 -32.65 14.39
N ASN A 581 -14.48 -32.82 15.50
CA ASN A 581 -14.71 -33.94 16.41
C ASN A 581 -16.08 -33.86 17.10
N ILE A 582 -16.53 -32.66 17.50
CA ILE A 582 -17.87 -32.44 18.07
C ILE A 582 -18.96 -32.75 17.04
N LEU A 583 -18.82 -32.26 15.81
CA LEU A 583 -19.78 -32.53 14.73
C LEU A 583 -19.88 -34.04 14.47
N ASN A 584 -18.74 -34.73 14.39
CA ASN A 584 -18.68 -36.17 14.16
C ASN A 584 -19.22 -37.01 15.33
N SER A 585 -19.06 -36.54 16.58
CA SER A 585 -19.51 -37.28 17.76
C SER A 585 -21.02 -37.18 17.98
N HIS A 586 -21.61 -36.01 17.74
CA HIS A 586 -23.03 -35.79 17.96
C HIS A 586 -23.88 -36.37 16.84
N ILE A 587 -23.46 -36.21 15.58
CA ILE A 587 -24.30 -36.54 14.44
C ILE A 587 -23.49 -37.28 13.35
N LYS A 588 -23.03 -38.47 13.72
CA LYS A 588 -22.36 -39.40 12.80
C LYS A 588 -23.25 -39.68 11.57
N ASN A 589 -22.76 -39.35 10.37
CA ASN A 589 -23.39 -39.60 9.06
C ASN A 589 -24.67 -38.80 8.71
N LYS A 590 -25.03 -37.71 9.40
CA LYS A 590 -26.14 -36.83 8.93
C LYS A 590 -25.69 -35.44 8.46
N PHE A 591 -24.40 -35.14 8.51
CA PHE A 591 -23.84 -33.87 8.10
C PHE A 591 -22.72 -34.07 7.08
N ASP A 592 -22.78 -33.27 6.01
CA ASP A 592 -21.68 -33.10 5.07
C ASP A 592 -21.22 -31.65 5.11
N VAL A 593 -19.92 -31.43 5.35
CA VAL A 593 -19.32 -30.09 5.24
C VAL A 593 -19.10 -29.79 3.75
N ILE A 594 -19.80 -28.79 3.24
CA ILE A 594 -19.89 -28.47 1.80
C ILE A 594 -19.55 -27.00 1.51
N THR A 595 -18.64 -26.43 2.30
CA THR A 595 -18.24 -25.02 2.23
C THR A 595 -17.84 -24.61 0.81
N ASP A 596 -16.87 -25.29 0.20
CA ASP A 596 -16.43 -25.06 -1.18
C ASP A 596 -17.57 -24.96 -2.20
N LYS A 597 -18.51 -25.92 -2.20
CA LYS A 597 -19.66 -25.95 -3.10
C LYS A 597 -20.62 -24.80 -2.84
N TYR A 598 -20.89 -24.50 -1.57
CA TYR A 598 -21.75 -23.40 -1.18
C TYR A 598 -21.20 -22.06 -1.70
N TRP A 599 -19.90 -21.82 -1.55
CA TRP A 599 -19.25 -20.60 -2.04
C TRP A 599 -19.26 -20.49 -3.56
N LEU A 600 -19.03 -21.58 -4.27
CA LEU A 600 -19.11 -21.62 -5.72
C LEU A 600 -20.55 -21.35 -6.22
N GLU A 601 -21.57 -21.96 -5.61
CA GLU A 601 -22.96 -21.82 -6.06
C GLU A 601 -23.56 -20.43 -5.76
N ASN A 602 -23.23 -19.83 -4.61
CA ASN A 602 -23.87 -18.59 -4.16
C ASN A 602 -23.07 -17.33 -4.52
N TYR A 603 -21.75 -17.43 -4.60
CA TYR A 603 -20.87 -16.28 -4.82
C TYR A 603 -19.99 -16.43 -6.05
N ASN A 604 -20.10 -17.55 -6.78
CA ASN A 604 -19.25 -17.88 -7.92
C ASN A 604 -17.76 -17.88 -7.54
N VAL A 605 -17.37 -18.14 -6.29
CA VAL A 605 -15.95 -18.16 -5.86
C VAL A 605 -15.49 -19.61 -5.66
N SER A 606 -14.41 -19.99 -6.33
CA SER A 606 -13.79 -21.31 -6.12
C SER A 606 -12.66 -21.19 -5.10
N LEU A 607 -12.90 -21.71 -3.89
CA LEU A 607 -11.92 -21.71 -2.81
C LEU A 607 -10.86 -22.81 -3.03
N GLY A 608 -9.57 -22.47 -2.84
CA GLY A 608 -8.46 -23.43 -2.95
C GLY A 608 -8.12 -23.87 -4.39
N ILE A 609 -8.68 -23.21 -5.40
CA ILE A 609 -8.41 -23.45 -6.82
C ILE A 609 -7.68 -22.23 -7.37
N ASP A 610 -6.55 -22.46 -8.04
CA ASP A 610 -5.82 -21.39 -8.71
C ASP A 610 -6.61 -20.89 -9.93
N TRP A 611 -6.59 -19.59 -10.18
CA TRP A 611 -7.21 -18.97 -11.35
C TRP A 611 -6.73 -19.59 -12.68
N HIS A 612 -5.50 -20.14 -12.74
CA HIS A 612 -5.00 -20.89 -13.88
C HIS A 612 -5.79 -22.17 -14.18
N GLN A 613 -6.45 -22.73 -13.16
CA GLN A 613 -7.29 -23.93 -13.25
C GLN A 613 -8.77 -23.56 -13.34
N SER A 614 -9.08 -22.27 -13.49
CA SER A 614 -10.44 -21.75 -13.55
C SER A 614 -11.20 -22.32 -14.75
N THR A 615 -12.40 -22.81 -14.49
CA THR A 615 -13.39 -23.17 -15.51
C THR A 615 -14.34 -22.03 -15.82
N LYS A 616 -14.14 -20.84 -15.21
CA LYS A 616 -15.00 -19.67 -15.40
C LYS A 616 -14.84 -19.12 -16.81
N GLN A 617 -15.97 -18.77 -17.41
CA GLN A 617 -16.03 -18.13 -18.71
C GLN A 617 -15.98 -16.61 -18.58
N TYR A 618 -15.08 -15.96 -19.32
CA TYR A 618 -14.90 -14.51 -19.30
C TYR A 618 -15.65 -13.87 -20.47
N PHE A 619 -16.31 -12.75 -20.21
CA PHE A 619 -17.03 -11.99 -21.21
C PHE A 619 -16.35 -10.62 -21.41
N GLY A 620 -15.96 -10.35 -22.66
CA GLY A 620 -15.63 -9.01 -23.14
C GLY A 620 -14.25 -8.46 -22.78
N LEU A 621 -13.41 -8.29 -23.80
CA LEU A 621 -12.33 -7.28 -23.85
C LEU A 621 -12.08 -6.74 -25.29
N LEU A 622 -12.75 -7.32 -26.30
CA LEU A 622 -12.74 -6.83 -27.68
C LEU A 622 -14.17 -6.74 -28.19
N ASN A 623 -14.51 -5.61 -28.83
CA ASN A 623 -15.86 -5.23 -29.28
C ASN A 623 -16.59 -6.23 -30.21
N ASN A 624 -15.98 -7.37 -30.56
CA ASN A 624 -16.51 -8.34 -31.52
C ASN A 624 -16.72 -9.75 -30.98
N ILE A 625 -16.49 -10.02 -29.69
CA ILE A 625 -16.68 -11.36 -29.13
C ILE A 625 -17.90 -11.35 -28.20
N THR A 626 -19.02 -11.83 -28.72
CA THR A 626 -20.28 -12.05 -27.99
C THR A 626 -20.35 -13.41 -27.30
N GLU A 627 -19.37 -14.29 -27.55
CA GLU A 627 -19.32 -15.63 -26.98
C GLU A 627 -18.42 -15.68 -25.73
N PRO A 628 -18.80 -16.46 -24.70
CA PRO A 628 -17.95 -16.66 -23.54
C PRO A 628 -16.62 -17.30 -23.94
N VAL A 629 -15.52 -16.72 -23.49
CA VAL A 629 -14.16 -17.17 -23.82
C VAL A 629 -13.50 -17.76 -22.57
N THR A 630 -12.80 -18.88 -22.72
CA THR A 630 -11.99 -19.44 -21.63
C THR A 630 -10.74 -18.60 -21.39
N PHE A 631 -10.15 -18.70 -20.19
CA PHE A 631 -8.95 -17.93 -19.89
C PHE A 631 -7.78 -18.22 -20.85
N ASP A 632 -7.58 -19.48 -21.24
CA ASP A 632 -6.52 -19.86 -22.18
C ASP A 632 -6.69 -19.24 -23.57
N GLU A 633 -7.93 -19.08 -24.02
CA GLU A 633 -8.26 -18.35 -25.25
C GLU A 633 -8.04 -16.85 -25.07
N LEU A 634 -8.39 -16.29 -23.90
CA LEU A 634 -8.14 -14.88 -23.57
C LEU A 634 -6.64 -14.55 -23.48
N LYS A 635 -5.82 -15.46 -22.95
CA LYS A 635 -4.34 -15.33 -22.96
C LYS A 635 -3.78 -15.22 -24.36
N LYS A 636 -4.29 -16.04 -25.30
CA LYS A 636 -3.90 -15.97 -26.73
C LYS A 636 -4.31 -14.65 -27.40
N ILE A 637 -5.33 -13.97 -26.86
CA ILE A 637 -5.83 -12.69 -27.37
C ILE A 637 -5.06 -11.52 -26.78
N ILE A 638 -4.67 -11.58 -25.49
CA ILE A 638 -4.00 -10.49 -24.77
C ILE A 638 -2.46 -10.54 -24.91
N SER A 639 -1.86 -11.71 -25.17
CA SER A 639 -0.43 -11.81 -25.43
C SER A 639 -0.11 -11.35 -26.87
N PRO A 640 0.69 -10.28 -27.07
CA PRO A 640 1.11 -9.85 -28.41
C PRO A 640 2.01 -10.87 -29.12
#